data_AF-A0A1V8V2J1-F1
#
_entry.id   AF-A0A1V8V2J1-F1
#
_cell.length_a   1.000
_cell.length_b   1.000
_cell.length_c   1.000
_cell.angle_alpha   90.00
_cell.angle_beta   90.00
_cell.angle_gamma   90.00
#
_symmetry.space_group_name_H-M   'P 1'
#
loop_
_entity.id
_entity.type
_entity.pdbx_description
1 polymer ?
#
loop_
_entity_poly.entity_id
_entity_poly.type
_entity_poly.pdbx_seq_one_letter_code
_entity_poly.pdbx_strand_id
1 'polypeptide(L)'
;MAVESSKPFPKKRCGVLGATGSVGQRFILLLNDHPHFTLTAVGASPRSAGKKFSAAASWKQGIKLPERIGNLVVKSCTPEEFKDEVDFVFSGLDSDVAGETELAFLQANIPVFSNSKNYRLDPLVPLVVPTVNLSHLDLIPHQRRHHNLKQGFQVCNSNCAVIGMVVPFRALMDKFGPLERASMITEQAVSGAGYPGVSSLDIFDNIVPYIKGEEEKLGAESRKILGSIQDSNTKLSDAKGLLVDGTCTRVPVIDGHTHIVSLKFAKSPPPSIEEAKEALRSYVSDAQKLGCPSAPEISIEVMEEDDRPQPRLDKDKGKGYTVSVGRVRKVENGAYDLKYVAVSHNLVIGAAGGSILNAEAAVLKVTVVQPDELTVRPDPPPSIYNETLGLSVLAALNGLRNPPLALEIVNHYPGTVNSYVTGKNSKNNVIFLKPDGTFTSIFTSGVALRLPAQGSTLQITLPDYLDSGRIYLAAGDLHFSGNTQASFTDPTDPDAAVQWGLVEFTSSSKGTFADLTFVDFVGLPSGMSLLKCDGTTATIKSSKAGAIASVCSAMKAQSAKDGRPWSSLCQVDSTGKALRVVAPIHHPAGFEKYWNDCVNQVWSHYTSNTLTIDTHSINGKVTCRIISGRLTCDRDEISYGKPTASDIFGCDSGVFALPPAGESHVHKAVRARLCAAFNRATLLIAGGNVQPGVGLGKYYMHFVGNFYARAVHAAEIDRKGYAFAYDDVSTTGGVQQSGMLVDTNGPKKLTPIVGGWSTPTP
;
A
#
# COMPACT_ATOMS: atom_id res chain seq x y z
N MET A 1 48.83 -4.38 -20.71
CA MET A 1 49.30 -4.56 -19.31
C MET A 1 48.14 -5.14 -18.54
N ALA A 2 48.31 -6.35 -18.01
CA ALA A 2 47.28 -7.02 -17.20
C ALA A 2 47.10 -6.24 -15.89
N VAL A 3 45.89 -5.79 -15.60
CA VAL A 3 45.56 -5.22 -14.29
C VAL A 3 45.37 -6.40 -13.35
N GLU A 4 46.29 -6.56 -12.40
CA GLU A 4 46.18 -7.49 -11.27
C GLU A 4 44.88 -7.21 -10.48
N SER A 5 43.96 -8.18 -10.43
CA SER A 5 42.78 -8.11 -9.55
C SER A 5 43.17 -8.58 -8.14
N SER A 6 43.43 -7.62 -7.25
CA SER A 6 44.03 -7.90 -5.94
C SER A 6 43.05 -8.29 -4.82
N LYS A 7 41.78 -8.66 -5.11
CA LYS A 7 40.90 -9.38 -4.17
C LYS A 7 39.91 -10.32 -4.87
N PRO A 8 39.75 -11.58 -4.43
CA PRO A 8 38.74 -12.49 -4.96
C PRO A 8 37.32 -12.03 -4.58
N PHE A 9 36.35 -12.21 -5.49
CA PHE A 9 34.94 -11.83 -5.26
C PHE A 9 34.37 -12.57 -4.03
N PRO A 10 33.75 -11.86 -3.06
CA PRO A 10 33.29 -12.47 -1.81
C PRO A 10 32.20 -13.53 -2.02
N LYS A 11 32.35 -14.69 -1.38
CA LYS A 11 31.25 -15.67 -1.32
C LYS A 11 30.14 -15.18 -0.39
N LYS A 12 28.89 -15.33 -0.81
CA LYS A 12 27.70 -14.94 -0.04
C LYS A 12 26.64 -16.03 -0.04
N ARG A 13 25.92 -16.14 1.08
CA ARG A 13 24.74 -16.99 1.24
C ARG A 13 23.51 -16.20 0.87
N CYS A 14 22.58 -16.80 0.13
CA CYS A 14 21.36 -16.13 -0.29
C CYS A 14 20.13 -17.00 -0.07
N GLY A 15 19.00 -16.33 0.17
CA GLY A 15 17.68 -16.95 0.20
C GLY A 15 16.83 -16.54 -1.00
N VAL A 16 15.84 -17.36 -1.36
CA VAL A 16 14.83 -17.00 -2.35
C VAL A 16 13.44 -17.06 -1.71
N LEU A 17 12.72 -15.94 -1.71
CA LEU A 17 11.32 -15.84 -1.32
C LEU A 17 10.43 -16.03 -2.56
N GLY A 18 9.31 -16.73 -2.42
CA GLY A 18 8.49 -17.13 -3.57
C GLY A 18 9.16 -18.21 -4.44
N ALA A 19 9.99 -19.06 -3.82
CA ALA A 19 10.88 -20.00 -4.50
C ALA A 19 10.19 -21.00 -5.45
N THR A 20 8.92 -21.31 -5.21
CA THR A 20 8.15 -22.28 -6.01
C THR A 20 7.55 -21.70 -7.29
N GLY A 21 7.45 -20.37 -7.40
CA GLY A 21 6.93 -19.68 -8.60
C GLY A 21 7.94 -19.61 -9.74
N SER A 22 7.52 -19.17 -10.94
CA SER A 22 8.40 -19.14 -12.13
C SER A 22 9.67 -18.32 -11.94
N VAL A 23 9.58 -17.14 -11.31
CA VAL A 23 10.73 -16.29 -11.02
C VAL A 23 11.62 -16.94 -9.96
N GLY A 24 11.05 -17.49 -8.89
CA GLY A 24 11.78 -18.21 -7.84
C GLY A 24 12.54 -19.42 -8.38
N GLN A 25 11.91 -20.22 -9.23
CA GLN A 25 12.59 -21.34 -9.91
C GLN A 25 13.70 -20.85 -10.84
N ARG A 26 13.54 -19.69 -11.48
CA ARG A 26 14.61 -19.11 -12.30
C ARG A 26 15.79 -18.61 -11.47
N PHE A 27 15.55 -18.03 -10.29
CA PHE A 27 16.62 -17.75 -9.33
C PHE A 27 17.37 -19.03 -8.97
N ILE A 28 16.65 -20.09 -8.62
CA ILE A 28 17.24 -21.39 -8.29
C ILE A 28 18.12 -21.92 -9.43
N LEU A 29 17.62 -21.85 -10.67
CA LEU A 29 18.35 -22.28 -11.85
C LEU A 29 19.67 -21.50 -12.01
N LEU A 30 19.61 -20.16 -11.93
CA LEU A 30 20.78 -19.30 -12.12
C LEU A 30 21.76 -19.37 -10.95
N LEU A 31 21.28 -19.60 -9.72
CA LEU A 31 22.10 -19.72 -8.52
C LEU A 31 22.75 -21.09 -8.36
N ASN A 32 22.26 -22.13 -9.04
CA ASN A 32 22.80 -23.49 -8.90
C ASN A 32 24.30 -23.57 -9.23
N ASP A 33 24.72 -22.86 -10.28
CA ASP A 33 26.10 -22.86 -10.78
C ASP A 33 26.80 -21.51 -10.56
N HIS A 34 26.26 -20.67 -9.67
CA HIS A 34 26.82 -19.36 -9.42
C HIS A 34 28.12 -19.49 -8.58
N PRO A 35 29.27 -18.96 -9.05
CA PRO A 35 30.57 -19.21 -8.41
C PRO A 35 30.70 -18.59 -7.01
N HIS A 36 29.99 -17.49 -6.76
CA HIS A 36 30.09 -16.73 -5.52
C HIS A 36 28.84 -16.73 -4.62
N PHE A 37 27.64 -16.94 -5.17
CA PHE A 37 26.40 -16.94 -4.39
C PHE A 37 25.92 -18.36 -4.17
N THR A 38 25.76 -18.74 -2.91
CA THR A 38 25.26 -20.06 -2.52
C THR A 38 23.82 -19.92 -2.04
N LEU A 39 22.88 -20.57 -2.73
CA LEU A 39 21.50 -20.69 -2.25
C LEU A 39 21.45 -21.60 -1.01
N THR A 40 21.06 -21.04 0.12
CA THR A 40 21.00 -21.73 1.43
C THR A 40 19.57 -21.91 1.94
N ALA A 41 18.66 -20.97 1.63
CA ALA A 41 17.29 -20.99 2.11
C ALA A 41 16.26 -20.75 0.99
N VAL A 42 15.11 -21.41 1.08
CA VAL A 42 13.99 -21.23 0.15
C VAL A 42 12.70 -21.02 0.95
N GLY A 43 11.95 -19.97 0.62
CA GLY A 43 10.68 -19.62 1.24
C GLY A 43 9.57 -19.57 0.21
N ALA A 44 8.38 -20.01 0.60
CA ALA A 44 7.20 -19.93 -0.25
C ALA A 44 5.91 -19.81 0.60
N SER A 45 4.76 -20.04 -0.01
CA SER A 45 3.46 -19.93 0.67
C SER A 45 3.34 -20.84 1.90
N PRO A 46 2.42 -20.54 2.84
CA PRO A 46 2.17 -21.41 4.01
C PRO A 46 1.82 -22.86 3.63
N ARG A 47 1.20 -23.08 2.46
CA ARG A 47 0.91 -24.43 1.92
C ARG A 47 2.18 -25.23 1.60
N SER A 48 3.27 -24.54 1.29
CA SER A 48 4.55 -25.12 0.90
C SER A 48 5.51 -25.27 2.08
N ALA A 49 5.39 -24.40 3.09
CA ALA A 49 6.25 -24.42 4.28
C ALA A 49 6.25 -25.81 4.97
N GLY A 50 7.41 -26.21 5.46
CA GLY A 50 7.66 -27.51 6.10
C GLY A 50 7.87 -28.68 5.14
N LYS A 51 7.62 -28.53 3.84
CA LYS A 51 7.85 -29.58 2.83
C LYS A 51 9.26 -29.50 2.26
N LYS A 52 9.78 -30.62 1.75
CA LYS A 52 10.94 -30.59 0.84
C LYS A 52 10.59 -29.81 -0.43
N PHE A 53 11.53 -29.04 -0.96
CA PHE A 53 11.32 -28.24 -2.17
C PHE A 53 10.85 -29.09 -3.35
N SER A 54 11.39 -30.31 -3.51
CA SER A 54 10.97 -31.25 -4.56
C SER A 54 9.49 -31.67 -4.47
N ALA A 55 8.90 -31.65 -3.27
CA ALA A 55 7.49 -31.97 -3.04
C ALA A 55 6.58 -30.73 -3.13
N ALA A 56 7.13 -29.53 -2.93
CA ALA A 56 6.37 -28.28 -2.97
C ALA A 56 6.36 -27.63 -4.37
N ALA A 57 7.46 -27.71 -5.10
CA ALA A 57 7.63 -27.02 -6.37
C ALA A 57 7.14 -27.86 -7.56
N SER A 58 6.31 -27.25 -8.41
CA SER A 58 6.05 -27.75 -9.76
C SER A 58 7.20 -27.31 -10.66
N TRP A 59 8.31 -28.05 -10.67
CA TRP A 59 9.53 -27.68 -11.41
C TRP A 59 9.31 -27.69 -12.92
N LYS A 60 9.45 -26.53 -13.57
CA LYS A 60 9.22 -26.33 -15.02
C LYS A 60 10.45 -25.83 -15.78
N GLN A 61 11.65 -25.95 -15.21
CA GLN A 61 12.87 -25.54 -15.89
C GLN A 61 13.40 -26.64 -16.82
N GLY A 62 14.20 -26.26 -17.82
CA GLY A 62 14.75 -27.18 -18.84
C GLY A 62 15.84 -28.15 -18.34
N ILE A 63 16.15 -28.16 -17.05
CA ILE A 63 17.11 -29.09 -16.43
C ILE A 63 16.44 -29.86 -15.29
N LYS A 64 17.03 -30.98 -14.87
CA LYS A 64 16.59 -31.71 -13.68
C LYS A 64 16.81 -30.84 -12.43
N LEU A 65 15.84 -30.86 -11.51
CA LEU A 65 15.96 -30.20 -10.21
C LEU A 65 17.21 -30.75 -9.46
N PRO A 66 18.18 -29.88 -9.09
CA PRO A 66 19.37 -30.32 -8.36
C PRO A 66 19.00 -30.97 -7.02
N GLU A 67 19.58 -32.13 -6.71
CA GLU A 67 19.22 -32.92 -5.54
C GLU A 67 19.40 -32.15 -4.22
N ARG A 68 20.50 -31.41 -4.09
CA ARG A 68 20.77 -30.53 -2.94
C ARG A 68 19.62 -29.56 -2.69
N ILE A 69 19.12 -28.93 -3.76
CA ILE A 69 18.06 -27.92 -3.69
C ILE A 69 16.71 -28.61 -3.43
N GLY A 70 16.44 -29.72 -4.10
CA GLY A 70 15.22 -30.52 -3.89
C GLY A 70 15.05 -31.00 -2.45
N ASN A 71 16.16 -31.21 -1.72
CA ASN A 71 16.16 -31.61 -0.31
C ASN A 71 16.02 -30.46 0.69
N LEU A 72 16.10 -29.19 0.27
CA LEU A 72 15.86 -28.06 1.17
C LEU A 72 14.43 -28.09 1.69
N VAL A 73 14.26 -27.78 2.98
CA VAL A 73 12.94 -27.59 3.58
C VAL A 73 12.47 -26.17 3.27
N VAL A 74 11.28 -26.04 2.71
CA VAL A 74 10.67 -24.76 2.42
C VAL A 74 10.26 -24.09 3.72
N LYS A 75 10.72 -22.85 3.91
CA LYS A 75 10.47 -22.00 5.09
C LYS A 75 9.26 -21.10 4.88
N SER A 76 8.71 -20.58 5.99
CA SER A 76 7.80 -19.44 5.92
C SER A 76 8.60 -18.21 5.48
N CYS A 77 8.02 -17.32 4.67
CA CYS A 77 8.69 -16.08 4.26
C CYS A 77 8.72 -15.04 5.39
N THR A 78 9.40 -15.36 6.50
CA THR A 78 9.60 -14.47 7.65
C THR A 78 11.10 -14.29 7.91
N PRO A 79 11.55 -13.11 8.37
CA PRO A 79 12.98 -12.87 8.59
C PRO A 79 13.59 -13.81 9.64
N GLU A 80 12.81 -14.23 10.64
CA GLU A 80 13.24 -15.11 11.74
C GLU A 80 13.73 -16.47 11.24
N GLU A 81 13.12 -17.00 10.18
CA GLU A 81 13.51 -18.27 9.58
C GLU A 81 14.74 -18.16 8.67
N PHE A 82 15.18 -16.93 8.32
CA PHE A 82 16.23 -16.67 7.34
C PHE A 82 17.50 -16.04 7.90
N LYS A 83 17.38 -15.20 8.94
CA LYS A 83 18.45 -14.29 9.44
C LYS A 83 19.80 -14.95 9.71
N ASP A 84 19.83 -16.22 10.09
CA ASP A 84 21.06 -16.94 10.43
C ASP A 84 21.66 -17.71 9.23
N GLU A 85 20.91 -17.83 8.12
CA GLU A 85 21.25 -18.66 6.96
C GLU A 85 21.64 -17.86 5.72
N VAL A 86 21.32 -16.57 5.68
CA VAL A 86 21.47 -15.74 4.48
C VAL A 86 22.19 -14.42 4.78
N ASP A 87 22.91 -13.91 3.79
CA ASP A 87 23.49 -12.57 3.81
C ASP A 87 22.59 -11.56 3.08
N PHE A 88 21.69 -12.04 2.22
CA PHE A 88 20.63 -11.28 1.54
C PHE A 88 19.57 -12.23 0.96
N VAL A 89 18.43 -11.70 0.54
CA VAL A 89 17.36 -12.46 -0.11
C VAL A 89 16.99 -11.89 -1.48
N PHE A 90 16.62 -12.80 -2.38
CA PHE A 90 15.92 -12.49 -3.62
C PHE A 90 14.42 -12.65 -3.42
N SER A 91 13.63 -11.65 -3.79
CA SER A 91 12.17 -11.75 -3.74
C SER A 91 11.60 -12.01 -5.12
N GLY A 92 11.09 -13.24 -5.31
CA GLY A 92 10.22 -13.64 -6.42
C GLY A 92 8.77 -13.79 -5.97
N LEU A 93 8.35 -13.01 -4.96
CA LEU A 93 7.00 -13.01 -4.41
C LEU A 93 5.99 -12.38 -5.37
N ASP A 94 4.74 -12.82 -5.27
CA ASP A 94 3.63 -12.12 -5.90
C ASP A 94 3.41 -10.76 -5.23
N SER A 95 2.98 -9.77 -6.01
CA SER A 95 2.91 -8.37 -5.56
C SER A 95 1.90 -8.10 -4.45
N ASP A 96 0.97 -9.02 -4.22
CA ASP A 96 -0.04 -8.95 -3.16
C ASP A 96 0.57 -9.14 -1.77
N VAL A 97 1.57 -10.01 -1.63
CA VAL A 97 2.25 -10.31 -0.35
C VAL A 97 3.65 -9.73 -0.24
N ALA A 98 4.24 -9.32 -1.37
CA ALA A 98 5.61 -8.81 -1.42
C ALA A 98 5.83 -7.56 -0.55
N GLY A 99 4.87 -6.64 -0.49
CA GLY A 99 5.01 -5.37 0.24
C GLY A 99 5.41 -5.55 1.70
N GLU A 100 4.53 -6.19 2.47
CA GLU A 100 4.75 -6.44 3.90
C GLU A 100 5.96 -7.35 4.14
N THR A 101 6.12 -8.38 3.30
CA THR A 101 7.21 -9.35 3.45
C THR A 101 8.58 -8.71 3.20
N GLU A 102 8.75 -7.97 2.11
CA GLU A 102 10.02 -7.32 1.76
C GLU A 102 10.41 -6.29 2.80
N LEU A 103 9.44 -5.50 3.31
CA LEU A 103 9.69 -4.55 4.38
C LEU A 103 10.14 -5.22 5.68
N ALA A 104 9.55 -6.37 6.03
CA ALA A 104 9.97 -7.13 7.22
C ALA A 104 11.43 -7.60 7.11
N PHE A 105 11.84 -8.11 5.94
CA PHE A 105 13.24 -8.50 5.71
C PHE A 105 14.20 -7.30 5.74
N LEU A 106 13.80 -6.18 5.11
CA LEU A 106 14.54 -4.92 5.15
C LEU A 106 14.78 -4.45 6.59
N GLN A 107 13.73 -4.41 7.40
CA GLN A 107 13.78 -3.99 8.82
C GLN A 107 14.58 -4.94 9.70
N ALA A 108 14.57 -6.24 9.37
CA ALA A 108 15.42 -7.24 10.00
C ALA A 108 16.91 -7.15 9.59
N ASN A 109 17.30 -6.08 8.88
CA ASN A 109 18.65 -5.84 8.36
C ASN A 109 19.13 -6.87 7.33
N ILE A 110 18.21 -7.56 6.65
CA ILE A 110 18.52 -8.47 5.56
C ILE A 110 18.34 -7.71 4.24
N PRO A 111 19.38 -7.54 3.41
CA PRO A 111 19.24 -6.91 2.10
C PRO A 111 18.26 -7.68 1.20
N VAL A 112 17.42 -6.94 0.47
CA VAL A 112 16.36 -7.48 -0.39
C VAL A 112 16.58 -7.02 -1.83
N PHE A 113 16.71 -8.00 -2.74
CA PHE A 113 16.71 -7.77 -4.18
C PHE A 113 15.39 -8.25 -4.76
N SER A 114 14.50 -7.31 -5.08
CA SER A 114 13.11 -7.58 -5.40
C SER A 114 12.81 -7.57 -6.90
N ASN A 115 12.02 -8.56 -7.32
CA ASN A 115 11.35 -8.60 -8.62
C ASN A 115 9.92 -8.09 -8.58
N SER A 116 9.41 -7.76 -7.38
CA SER A 116 8.05 -7.29 -7.21
C SER A 116 7.94 -5.81 -7.59
N LYS A 117 6.73 -5.41 -7.99
CA LYS A 117 6.44 -4.03 -8.40
C LYS A 117 6.29 -3.05 -7.24
N ASN A 118 6.05 -3.55 -6.02
CA ASN A 118 5.55 -2.79 -4.87
C ASN A 118 6.37 -1.53 -4.56
N TYR A 119 7.69 -1.65 -4.59
CA TYR A 119 8.60 -0.57 -4.21
C TYR A 119 9.37 0.04 -5.40
N ARG A 120 9.04 -0.32 -6.65
CA ARG A 120 9.78 0.14 -7.83
C ARG A 120 9.80 1.65 -7.99
N LEU A 121 8.68 2.32 -7.68
CA LEU A 121 8.55 3.77 -7.80
C LEU A 121 8.79 4.51 -6.48
N ASP A 122 9.10 3.80 -5.40
CA ASP A 122 9.43 4.41 -4.11
C ASP A 122 10.69 5.29 -4.26
N PRO A 123 10.66 6.56 -3.82
CA PRO A 123 11.79 7.50 -4.02
C PRO A 123 13.07 7.09 -3.27
N LEU A 124 12.98 6.25 -2.24
CA LEU A 124 14.11 5.75 -1.46
C LEU A 124 14.62 4.40 -1.96
N VAL A 125 13.92 3.75 -2.88
CA VAL A 125 14.31 2.45 -3.43
C VAL A 125 14.88 2.62 -4.84
N PRO A 126 16.14 2.24 -5.07
CA PRO A 126 16.72 2.25 -6.40
C PRO A 126 16.04 1.21 -7.29
N LEU A 127 15.56 1.67 -8.45
CA LEU A 127 15.00 0.85 -9.51
C LEU A 127 16.09 0.61 -10.56
N VAL A 128 16.71 -0.56 -10.53
CA VAL A 128 17.99 -0.78 -11.22
C VAL A 128 17.86 -1.84 -12.30
N VAL A 129 18.18 -1.43 -13.53
CA VAL A 129 18.56 -2.33 -14.61
C VAL A 129 20.09 -2.35 -14.62
N PRO A 130 20.72 -3.50 -14.30
CA PRO A 130 22.15 -3.55 -14.01
C PRO A 130 23.04 -3.14 -15.18
N THR A 131 22.53 -3.25 -16.40
CA THR A 131 23.24 -2.83 -17.61
C THR A 131 22.99 -1.36 -17.99
N VAL A 132 22.32 -0.57 -17.13
CA VAL A 132 21.90 0.82 -17.43
C VAL A 132 22.29 1.81 -16.34
N ASN A 133 21.96 1.54 -15.07
CA ASN A 133 21.97 2.56 -14.02
C ASN A 133 22.47 2.06 -12.65
N LEU A 134 23.62 1.38 -12.60
CA LEU A 134 24.19 0.94 -11.30
C LEU A 134 24.61 2.11 -10.40
N SER A 135 24.71 3.33 -10.94
CA SER A 135 24.87 4.55 -10.14
C SER A 135 23.71 4.78 -9.16
N HIS A 136 22.52 4.25 -9.42
CA HIS A 136 21.37 4.43 -8.51
C HIS A 136 21.54 3.63 -7.21
N LEU A 137 22.41 2.61 -7.19
CA LEU A 137 22.78 1.91 -5.95
C LEU A 137 23.48 2.83 -4.94
N ASP A 138 24.02 3.97 -5.40
CA ASP A 138 24.65 4.94 -4.51
C ASP A 138 23.62 5.64 -3.59
N LEU A 139 22.31 5.42 -3.80
CA LEU A 139 21.23 5.81 -2.90
C LEU A 139 21.15 4.94 -1.63
N ILE A 140 21.73 3.73 -1.63
CA ILE A 140 21.64 2.77 -0.51
C ILE A 140 22.06 3.37 0.83
N PRO A 141 23.17 4.14 0.96
CA PRO A 141 23.51 4.83 2.21
C PRO A 141 22.41 5.78 2.68
N HIS A 142 21.75 6.51 1.77
CA HIS A 142 20.63 7.38 2.13
C HIS A 142 19.42 6.56 2.58
N GLN A 143 19.05 5.50 1.84
CA GLN A 143 17.97 4.58 2.20
C GLN A 143 18.20 3.97 3.60
N ARG A 144 19.44 3.52 3.88
CA ARG A 144 19.82 2.99 5.20
C ARG A 144 19.67 4.03 6.30
N ARG A 145 20.18 5.25 6.10
CA ARG A 145 20.02 6.35 7.05
C ARG A 145 18.54 6.67 7.30
N HIS A 146 17.73 6.68 6.24
CA HIS A 146 16.30 6.96 6.32
C HIS A 146 15.56 5.92 7.16
N HIS A 147 15.85 4.63 6.95
CA HIS A 147 15.20 3.52 7.66
C HIS A 147 15.92 3.09 8.95
N ASN A 148 16.97 3.80 9.37
CA ASN A 148 17.81 3.45 10.52
C ASN A 148 18.37 2.01 10.46
N LEU A 149 18.86 1.62 9.28
CA LEU A 149 19.39 0.29 9.00
C LEU A 149 20.91 0.28 9.07
N LYS A 150 21.47 -0.81 9.60
CA LYS A 150 22.92 -1.07 9.62
C LYS A 150 23.37 -1.74 8.33
N GLN A 151 22.67 -2.81 7.94
CA GLN A 151 23.03 -3.65 6.80
C GLN A 151 21.90 -3.78 5.79
N GLY A 152 20.64 -3.77 6.24
CA GLY A 152 19.48 -3.88 5.37
C GLY A 152 19.45 -2.78 4.31
N PHE A 153 19.03 -3.13 3.11
CA PHE A 153 18.67 -2.22 2.03
C PHE A 153 17.79 -2.98 1.05
N GLN A 154 17.06 -2.25 0.22
CA GLN A 154 16.21 -2.83 -0.81
C GLN A 154 16.57 -2.25 -2.17
N VAL A 155 16.66 -3.12 -3.17
CA VAL A 155 16.86 -2.78 -4.58
C VAL A 155 15.77 -3.50 -5.38
N CYS A 156 15.07 -2.77 -6.24
CA CYS A 156 14.12 -3.39 -7.16
C CYS A 156 14.75 -3.51 -8.55
N ASN A 157 14.51 -4.62 -9.24
CA ASN A 157 14.66 -4.67 -10.69
C ASN A 157 13.45 -4.04 -11.39
N SER A 158 13.58 -3.80 -12.70
CA SER A 158 12.50 -3.27 -13.52
C SER A 158 11.49 -4.33 -13.94
N ASN A 159 10.37 -3.86 -14.46
CA ASN A 159 9.48 -4.65 -15.29
C ASN A 159 10.23 -5.23 -16.50
N CYS A 160 9.88 -6.46 -16.88
CA CYS A 160 10.54 -7.16 -17.99
C CYS A 160 10.25 -6.55 -19.37
N ALA A 161 9.13 -5.83 -19.53
CA ALA A 161 8.75 -5.15 -20.77
C ALA A 161 9.56 -3.87 -21.03
N VAL A 162 10.17 -3.25 -20.01
CA VAL A 162 10.96 -2.02 -20.24
C VAL A 162 12.40 -2.29 -20.71
N ILE A 163 12.92 -3.52 -20.55
CA ILE A 163 14.33 -3.85 -20.80
C ILE A 163 14.77 -3.53 -22.23
N GLY A 164 13.99 -3.95 -23.23
CA GLY A 164 14.30 -3.72 -24.65
C GLY A 164 14.24 -2.26 -25.07
N MET A 165 13.76 -1.39 -24.19
CA MET A 165 13.74 0.06 -24.39
C MET A 165 14.89 0.73 -23.62
N VAL A 166 14.99 0.52 -22.31
CA VAL A 166 15.95 1.27 -21.47
C VAL A 166 17.40 0.90 -21.73
N VAL A 167 17.71 -0.36 -22.10
CA VAL A 167 19.09 -0.78 -22.39
C VAL A 167 19.60 -0.10 -23.67
N PRO A 168 18.92 -0.19 -24.83
CA PRO A 168 19.31 0.57 -26.02
C PRO A 168 19.24 2.09 -25.83
N PHE A 169 18.25 2.60 -25.08
CA PHE A 169 18.12 4.04 -24.85
C PHE A 169 19.32 4.59 -24.11
N ARG A 170 19.86 3.88 -23.12
CA ARG A 170 21.07 4.32 -22.42
C ARG A 170 22.25 4.48 -23.37
N ALA A 171 22.52 3.47 -24.20
CA ALA A 171 23.59 3.51 -25.19
C ALA A 171 23.46 4.69 -26.16
N LEU A 172 22.25 4.95 -26.65
CA LEU A 172 21.98 6.07 -27.54
C LEU A 172 22.08 7.43 -26.83
N MET A 173 21.57 7.52 -25.59
CA MET A 173 21.62 8.75 -24.79
C MET A 173 23.04 9.13 -24.41
N ASP A 174 23.89 8.15 -24.09
CA ASP A 174 25.30 8.37 -23.78
C ASP A 174 26.07 9.02 -24.93
N LYS A 175 25.71 8.67 -26.17
CA LYS A 175 26.41 9.18 -27.36
C LYS A 175 25.77 10.45 -27.93
N PHE A 176 24.45 10.53 -27.95
CA PHE A 176 23.71 11.54 -28.74
C PHE A 176 22.91 12.51 -27.87
N GLY A 177 22.81 12.27 -26.56
CA GLY A 177 22.03 13.10 -25.63
C GLY A 177 20.57 12.65 -25.49
N PRO A 178 19.72 13.47 -24.87
CA PRO A 178 18.39 13.03 -24.42
C PRO A 178 17.45 12.68 -25.57
N LEU A 179 16.51 11.78 -25.27
CA LEU A 179 15.39 11.42 -26.12
C LEU A 179 14.17 12.29 -25.76
N GLU A 180 13.40 12.69 -26.77
CA GLU A 180 12.19 13.50 -26.61
C GLU A 180 10.95 12.60 -26.44
N ARG A 181 10.81 11.59 -27.28
CA ARG A 181 9.67 10.68 -27.22
C ARG A 181 9.99 9.29 -27.73
N ALA A 182 9.25 8.32 -27.21
CA ALA A 182 9.27 6.93 -27.65
C ALA A 182 7.87 6.33 -27.68
N SER A 183 7.64 5.44 -28.64
CA SER A 183 6.48 4.57 -28.69
C SER A 183 6.93 3.12 -28.85
N MET A 184 6.31 2.22 -28.10
CA MET A 184 6.67 0.80 -28.10
C MET A 184 5.44 -0.10 -28.25
N ILE A 185 5.56 -1.15 -29.06
CA ILE A 185 4.64 -2.28 -29.04
C ILE A 185 5.42 -3.49 -28.55
N THR A 186 4.87 -4.23 -27.59
CA THR A 186 5.52 -5.44 -27.09
C THR A 186 4.75 -6.70 -27.47
N GLU A 187 5.50 -7.74 -27.80
CA GLU A 187 5.01 -9.11 -27.95
C GLU A 187 5.63 -9.92 -26.82
N GLN A 188 4.91 -10.03 -25.72
CA GLN A 188 5.41 -10.62 -24.50
C GLN A 188 5.12 -12.13 -24.46
N ALA A 189 6.14 -12.93 -24.20
CA ALA A 189 6.03 -14.36 -23.88
C ALA A 189 5.14 -14.66 -22.66
N VAL A 190 4.58 -15.88 -22.63
CA VAL A 190 3.66 -16.34 -21.58
C VAL A 190 4.33 -16.57 -20.22
N SER A 191 5.63 -16.86 -20.19
CA SER A 191 6.34 -17.07 -18.91
C SER A 191 6.41 -15.81 -18.03
N GLY A 192 6.20 -14.63 -18.61
CA GLY A 192 6.09 -13.37 -17.87
C GLY A 192 4.86 -13.27 -16.97
N ALA A 193 3.85 -14.12 -17.18
CA ALA A 193 2.66 -14.20 -16.32
C ALA A 193 2.83 -15.14 -15.11
N GLY A 194 4.01 -15.75 -14.94
CA GLY A 194 4.25 -16.72 -13.88
C GLY A 194 3.71 -18.12 -14.21
N TYR A 195 3.46 -18.93 -13.17
CA TYR A 195 2.85 -20.26 -13.26
C TYR A 195 1.76 -20.36 -12.19
N PRO A 196 0.51 -20.76 -12.52
CA PRO A 196 0.08 -21.41 -13.76
C PRO A 196 0.03 -20.52 -15.01
N GLY A 197 0.15 -19.20 -14.87
CA GLY A 197 0.39 -18.28 -15.99
C GLY A 197 -0.82 -18.10 -16.90
N VAL A 198 -0.57 -17.93 -18.20
CA VAL A 198 -1.61 -17.76 -19.24
C VAL A 198 -2.19 -19.13 -19.62
N SER A 199 -3.52 -19.27 -19.62
CA SER A 199 -4.18 -20.50 -20.06
C SER A 199 -3.86 -20.81 -21.51
N SER A 200 -3.73 -22.09 -21.87
CA SER A 200 -3.55 -22.50 -23.26
C SER A 200 -4.73 -22.08 -24.14
N LEU A 201 -5.96 -22.06 -23.60
CA LEU A 201 -7.15 -21.61 -24.33
C LEU A 201 -7.13 -20.12 -24.66
N ASP A 202 -6.42 -19.30 -23.86
CA ASP A 202 -6.35 -17.86 -24.10
C ASP A 202 -5.31 -17.52 -25.18
N ILE A 203 -4.30 -18.39 -25.41
CA ILE A 203 -3.11 -18.04 -26.18
C ILE A 203 -2.80 -18.96 -27.38
N PHE A 204 -3.29 -20.20 -27.41
CA PHE A 204 -3.09 -21.05 -28.58
C PHE A 204 -3.90 -20.51 -29.76
N ASP A 205 -3.24 -20.44 -30.92
CA ASP A 205 -3.78 -19.83 -32.14
C ASP A 205 -4.27 -18.37 -31.96
N ASN A 206 -3.72 -17.66 -30.97
CA ASN A 206 -4.23 -16.36 -30.57
C ASN A 206 -3.14 -15.39 -30.12
N ILE A 207 -3.50 -14.12 -30.04
CA ILE A 207 -2.78 -13.07 -29.31
C ILE A 207 -3.73 -12.41 -28.32
N VAL A 208 -3.23 -11.97 -27.16
CA VAL A 208 -4.03 -11.18 -26.21
C VAL A 208 -3.54 -9.74 -26.28
N PRO A 209 -4.33 -8.78 -26.81
CA PRO A 209 -3.87 -7.42 -27.10
C PRO A 209 -3.81 -6.52 -25.86
N TYR A 210 -3.83 -7.09 -24.66
CA TYR A 210 -3.82 -6.34 -23.41
C TYR A 210 -3.18 -7.16 -22.28
N ILE A 211 -2.27 -6.53 -21.53
CA ILE A 211 -1.72 -7.08 -20.30
C ILE A 211 -1.99 -6.07 -19.18
N LYS A 212 -2.81 -6.49 -18.21
CA LYS A 212 -3.26 -5.60 -17.14
C LYS A 212 -2.09 -4.95 -16.39
N GLY A 213 -2.09 -3.61 -16.37
CA GLY A 213 -1.15 -2.82 -15.58
C GLY A 213 0.27 -2.78 -16.14
N GLU A 214 0.49 -3.21 -17.39
CA GLU A 214 1.83 -3.29 -17.99
C GLU A 214 2.20 -2.01 -18.73
N GLU A 215 1.25 -1.38 -19.42
CA GLU A 215 1.45 -0.17 -20.23
C GLU A 215 1.80 1.04 -19.35
N GLU A 216 1.14 1.18 -18.19
CA GLU A 216 1.40 2.29 -17.25
C GLU A 216 2.82 2.24 -16.66
N LYS A 217 3.42 1.04 -16.59
CA LYS A 217 4.81 0.86 -16.11
C LYS A 217 5.83 1.35 -17.13
N LEU A 218 5.52 1.29 -18.43
CA LEU A 218 6.48 1.62 -19.48
C LEU A 218 7.02 3.04 -19.31
N GLY A 219 6.13 4.02 -19.11
CA GLY A 219 6.54 5.40 -18.92
C GLY A 219 7.16 5.67 -17.55
N ALA A 220 6.51 5.22 -16.47
CA ALA A 220 6.95 5.52 -15.12
C ALA A 220 8.33 4.89 -14.79
N GLU A 221 8.51 3.60 -15.06
CA GLU A 221 9.76 2.91 -14.74
C GLU A 221 10.91 3.38 -15.62
N SER A 222 10.68 3.58 -16.92
CA SER A 222 11.76 3.98 -17.84
C SER A 222 12.33 5.35 -17.53
N ARG A 223 11.48 6.31 -17.13
CA ARG A 223 11.95 7.64 -16.70
C ARG A 223 12.78 7.57 -15.43
N LYS A 224 12.38 6.74 -14.45
CA LYS A 224 13.16 6.55 -13.24
C LYS A 224 14.49 5.88 -13.57
N ILE A 225 14.51 4.79 -14.35
CA ILE A 225 15.73 4.04 -14.73
C ILE A 225 16.73 4.91 -15.51
N LEU A 226 16.25 5.66 -16.51
CA LEU A 226 17.09 6.53 -17.34
C LEU A 226 17.40 7.88 -16.66
N GLY A 227 16.86 8.08 -15.45
CA GLY A 227 17.12 9.23 -14.61
C GLY A 227 18.53 9.22 -14.01
N SER A 228 18.77 10.20 -13.15
CA SER A 228 20.04 10.39 -12.46
C SER A 228 19.88 10.41 -10.95
N ILE A 229 20.92 10.02 -10.24
CA ILE A 229 21.05 10.31 -8.81
C ILE A 229 21.51 11.76 -8.61
N GLN A 230 20.94 12.44 -7.62
CA GLN A 230 21.12 13.86 -7.32
C GLN A 230 21.37 14.08 -5.82
N ASP A 231 21.59 15.34 -5.44
CA ASP A 231 21.65 15.81 -4.06
C ASP A 231 22.63 15.00 -3.19
N SER A 232 23.86 14.82 -3.68
CA SER A 232 24.91 14.01 -3.01
C SER A 232 24.42 12.60 -2.65
N ASN A 233 23.78 11.93 -3.62
CA ASN A 233 23.27 10.57 -3.50
C ASN A 233 22.09 10.38 -2.53
N THR A 234 21.23 11.39 -2.41
CA THR A 234 20.05 11.33 -1.54
C THR A 234 18.71 11.33 -2.29
N LYS A 235 18.73 11.60 -3.60
CA LYS A 235 17.52 11.68 -4.41
C LYS A 235 17.73 11.07 -5.79
N LEU A 236 16.70 10.41 -6.33
CA LEU A 236 16.61 10.04 -7.74
C LEU A 236 15.72 11.04 -8.47
N SER A 237 16.13 11.47 -9.65
CA SER A 237 15.34 12.33 -10.53
C SER A 237 15.04 11.61 -11.83
N ASP A 238 13.77 11.60 -12.21
CA ASP A 238 13.31 11.10 -13.51
C ASP A 238 14.01 11.78 -14.69
N ALA A 239 14.20 11.02 -15.78
CA ALA A 239 14.62 11.55 -17.07
C ALA A 239 13.60 12.58 -17.58
N LYS A 240 13.99 13.86 -17.54
CA LYS A 240 13.13 14.98 -17.95
C LYS A 240 12.96 15.03 -19.47
N GLY A 241 11.75 15.37 -19.92
CA GLY A 241 11.45 15.60 -21.32
C GLY A 241 11.24 14.33 -22.17
N LEU A 242 11.38 13.14 -21.58
CA LEU A 242 11.11 11.87 -22.26
C LEU A 242 9.64 11.46 -22.11
N LEU A 243 8.88 11.52 -23.20
CA LEU A 243 7.53 10.98 -23.29
C LEU A 243 7.56 9.53 -23.77
N VAL A 244 6.88 8.63 -23.07
CA VAL A 244 6.85 7.21 -23.42
C VAL A 244 5.40 6.75 -23.41
N ASP A 245 5.01 6.09 -24.48
CA ASP A 245 3.72 5.43 -24.63
C ASP A 245 3.90 4.06 -25.27
N GLY A 246 2.92 3.16 -25.13
CA GLY A 246 3.02 1.86 -25.77
C GLY A 246 1.86 0.93 -25.53
N THR A 247 1.82 -0.14 -26.33
CA THR A 247 0.82 -1.21 -26.27
C THR A 247 1.49 -2.52 -25.89
N CYS A 248 0.94 -3.20 -24.88
CA CYS A 248 1.48 -4.45 -24.38
C CYS A 248 0.60 -5.65 -24.74
N THR A 249 1.14 -6.56 -25.56
CA THR A 249 0.41 -7.75 -26.03
C THR A 249 1.07 -9.04 -25.53
N ARG A 250 0.26 -10.11 -25.41
CA ARG A 250 0.72 -11.46 -25.12
C ARG A 250 0.71 -12.30 -26.41
N VAL A 251 1.78 -13.06 -26.63
CA VAL A 251 1.94 -13.95 -27.78
C VAL A 251 2.27 -15.39 -27.34
N PRO A 252 2.01 -16.43 -28.17
CA PRO A 252 2.27 -17.84 -27.86
C PRO A 252 3.77 -18.21 -27.94
N VAL A 253 4.60 -17.43 -27.25
CA VAL A 253 6.05 -17.64 -27.10
C VAL A 253 6.32 -18.03 -25.65
N ILE A 254 7.15 -19.05 -25.42
CA ILE A 254 7.43 -19.56 -24.07
C ILE A 254 8.22 -18.54 -23.25
N ASP A 255 9.37 -18.09 -23.76
CA ASP A 255 10.21 -17.05 -23.14
C ASP A 255 10.79 -16.11 -24.20
N GLY A 256 11.14 -14.90 -23.78
CA GLY A 256 11.65 -13.83 -24.63
C GLY A 256 10.56 -12.80 -24.91
N HIS A 257 10.82 -11.54 -24.61
CA HIS A 257 9.93 -10.43 -25.00
C HIS A 257 10.52 -9.75 -26.22
N THR A 258 9.69 -9.57 -27.26
CA THR A 258 10.03 -8.73 -28.41
C THR A 258 9.49 -7.33 -28.17
N HIS A 259 10.30 -6.34 -28.49
CA HIS A 259 10.02 -4.92 -28.30
C HIS A 259 10.20 -4.20 -29.62
N ILE A 260 9.13 -3.60 -30.14
CA ILE A 260 9.15 -2.84 -31.39
C ILE A 260 9.13 -1.37 -31.01
N VAL A 261 10.27 -0.71 -31.10
CA VAL A 261 10.48 0.62 -30.51
C VAL A 261 10.71 1.65 -31.60
N SER A 262 9.99 2.77 -31.53
CA SER A 262 10.24 3.97 -32.34
C SER A 262 10.59 5.12 -31.40
N LEU A 263 11.63 5.88 -31.70
CA LEU A 263 12.13 6.96 -30.84
C LEU A 263 12.50 8.21 -31.62
N LYS A 264 12.47 9.34 -30.92
CA LYS A 264 12.86 10.66 -31.41
C LYS A 264 13.91 11.26 -30.47
N PHE A 265 15.00 11.75 -31.04
CA PHE A 265 16.05 12.45 -30.30
C PHE A 265 15.61 13.89 -30.04
N ALA A 266 15.97 14.44 -28.88
CA ALA A 266 15.69 15.85 -28.59
C ALA A 266 16.60 16.80 -29.38
N LYS A 267 17.79 16.33 -29.78
CA LYS A 267 18.71 17.11 -30.62
C LYS A 267 18.43 16.85 -32.09
N SER A 268 18.45 17.92 -32.88
CA SER A 268 18.33 17.90 -34.34
C SER A 268 19.63 18.45 -34.97
N PRO A 269 20.16 17.83 -36.05
CA PRO A 269 19.66 16.62 -36.69
C PRO A 269 19.90 15.35 -35.83
N PRO A 270 19.07 14.29 -35.99
CA PRO A 270 19.31 13.01 -35.34
C PRO A 270 20.55 12.30 -35.94
N PRO A 271 21.15 11.33 -35.22
CA PRO A 271 22.25 10.53 -35.76
C PRO A 271 21.83 9.71 -36.98
N SER A 272 22.80 9.38 -37.83
CA SER A 272 22.61 8.39 -38.89
C SER A 272 22.37 6.99 -38.32
N ILE A 273 21.83 6.09 -39.15
CA ILE A 273 21.54 4.72 -38.73
C ILE A 273 22.82 3.95 -38.37
N GLU A 274 23.90 4.15 -39.10
CA GLU A 274 25.18 3.51 -38.79
C GLU A 274 25.82 4.06 -37.52
N GLU A 275 25.71 5.38 -37.25
CA GLU A 275 26.14 5.94 -35.96
C GLU A 275 25.33 5.35 -34.79
N ALA A 276 24.02 5.20 -34.96
CA ALA A 276 23.16 4.59 -33.94
C ALA A 276 23.50 3.11 -33.71
N LYS A 277 23.70 2.32 -34.77
CA LYS A 277 24.16 0.93 -34.66
C LYS A 277 25.51 0.85 -33.95
N GLU A 278 26.45 1.72 -34.29
CA GLU A 278 27.77 1.73 -33.66
C GLU A 278 27.71 2.10 -32.18
N ALA A 279 26.87 3.07 -31.80
CA ALA A 279 26.65 3.41 -30.39
C ALA A 279 26.06 2.23 -29.59
N LEU A 280 25.18 1.44 -30.22
CA LEU A 280 24.63 0.21 -29.62
C LEU A 280 25.71 -0.88 -29.49
N ARG A 281 26.50 -1.15 -30.54
CA ARG A 281 27.55 -2.18 -30.53
C ARG A 281 28.67 -1.89 -29.55
N SER A 282 29.10 -0.63 -29.48
CA SER A 282 30.22 -0.19 -28.63
C SER A 282 29.82 0.06 -27.17
N TYR A 283 28.53 -0.15 -26.82
CA TYR A 283 28.04 0.09 -25.47
C TYR A 283 28.61 -0.91 -24.46
N VAL A 284 29.36 -0.39 -23.50
CA VAL A 284 29.85 -1.13 -22.33
C VAL A 284 29.04 -0.69 -21.12
N SER A 285 28.31 -1.63 -20.53
CA SER A 285 27.42 -1.33 -19.40
C SER A 285 28.16 -1.16 -18.08
N ASP A 286 27.49 -0.56 -17.10
CA ASP A 286 28.02 -0.38 -15.75
C ASP A 286 28.39 -1.71 -15.09
N ALA A 287 27.57 -2.76 -15.25
CA ALA A 287 27.87 -4.08 -14.69
C ALA A 287 29.15 -4.70 -15.30
N GLN A 288 29.38 -4.48 -16.61
CA GLN A 288 30.63 -4.90 -17.25
C GLN A 288 31.83 -4.12 -16.73
N LYS A 289 31.71 -2.79 -16.64
CA LYS A 289 32.78 -1.91 -16.12
C LYS A 289 33.14 -2.26 -14.68
N LEU A 290 32.14 -2.61 -13.87
CA LEU A 290 32.32 -3.00 -12.47
C LEU A 290 32.92 -4.41 -12.31
N GLY A 291 32.89 -5.24 -13.36
CA GLY A 291 33.39 -6.61 -13.32
C GLY A 291 32.44 -7.59 -12.61
N CYS A 292 31.12 -7.37 -12.71
CA CYS A 292 30.14 -8.30 -12.15
C CYS A 292 30.26 -9.68 -12.82
N PRO A 293 30.39 -10.79 -12.08
CA PRO A 293 30.60 -12.13 -12.64
C PRO A 293 29.55 -12.59 -13.65
N SER A 294 28.30 -12.18 -13.48
CA SER A 294 27.19 -12.53 -14.39
C SER A 294 27.02 -11.53 -15.55
N ALA A 295 27.83 -10.47 -15.64
CA ALA A 295 27.70 -9.48 -16.69
C ALA A 295 27.99 -10.12 -18.05
N PRO A 296 27.18 -9.85 -19.10
CA PRO A 296 27.44 -10.41 -20.41
C PRO A 296 28.69 -9.74 -21.01
N GLU A 297 29.44 -10.48 -21.83
CA GLU A 297 30.55 -9.92 -22.59
C GLU A 297 30.07 -8.83 -23.58
N ILE A 298 28.86 -8.98 -24.10
CA ILE A 298 28.19 -8.03 -24.99
C ILE A 298 26.84 -7.66 -24.37
N SER A 299 26.65 -6.41 -23.94
CA SER A 299 25.37 -5.97 -23.36
C SER A 299 24.27 -5.83 -24.41
N ILE A 300 24.62 -5.29 -25.59
CA ILE A 300 23.71 -5.12 -26.72
C ILE A 300 24.34 -5.77 -27.95
N GLU A 301 23.71 -6.80 -28.47
CA GLU A 301 24.15 -7.42 -29.72
C GLU A 301 23.30 -6.89 -30.88
N VAL A 302 23.94 -6.15 -31.80
CA VAL A 302 23.27 -5.61 -32.98
C VAL A 302 23.28 -6.64 -34.10
N MET A 303 22.10 -6.93 -34.66
CA MET A 303 21.87 -7.93 -35.68
C MET A 303 21.60 -7.25 -37.04
N GLU A 304 22.30 -7.69 -38.08
CA GLU A 304 22.20 -7.11 -39.42
C GLU A 304 21.18 -7.81 -40.31
N GLU A 305 20.81 -9.05 -39.97
CA GLU A 305 19.84 -9.81 -40.74
C GLU A 305 18.44 -9.20 -40.61
N ASP A 306 17.74 -9.12 -41.74
CA ASP A 306 16.44 -8.42 -41.84
C ASP A 306 15.35 -9.01 -40.95
N ASP A 307 15.42 -10.31 -40.66
CA ASP A 307 14.44 -11.08 -39.90
C ASP A 307 14.86 -11.32 -38.44
N ARG A 308 15.82 -10.55 -37.92
CA ARG A 308 16.34 -10.67 -36.55
C ARG A 308 16.14 -9.40 -35.73
N PRO A 309 16.04 -9.52 -34.39
CA PRO A 309 16.07 -10.74 -33.58
C PRO A 309 14.74 -11.52 -33.55
N GLN A 310 14.81 -12.79 -33.16
CA GLN A 310 13.65 -13.68 -32.92
C GLN A 310 13.75 -14.32 -31.53
N PRO A 311 12.67 -14.35 -30.72
CA PRO A 311 12.71 -14.87 -29.35
C PRO A 311 13.32 -16.27 -29.22
N ARG A 312 12.94 -17.21 -30.09
CA ARG A 312 13.43 -18.60 -30.05
C ARG A 312 14.94 -18.70 -30.31
N LEU A 313 15.49 -17.83 -31.14
CA LEU A 313 16.88 -17.92 -31.59
C LEU A 313 17.82 -17.08 -30.73
N ASP A 314 17.32 -15.99 -30.16
CA ASP A 314 18.15 -14.90 -29.63
C ASP A 314 18.02 -14.67 -28.13
N LYS A 315 16.95 -15.18 -27.49
CA LYS A 315 16.74 -14.94 -26.04
C LYS A 315 17.88 -15.44 -25.17
N ASP A 316 18.61 -16.48 -25.59
CA ASP A 316 19.65 -17.11 -24.77
C ASP A 316 21.06 -16.54 -25.00
N LYS A 317 21.21 -15.53 -25.87
CA LYS A 317 22.49 -14.82 -26.09
C LYS A 317 23.02 -14.23 -24.78
N GLY A 318 24.32 -14.34 -24.57
CA GLY A 318 24.96 -14.00 -23.29
C GLY A 318 24.32 -14.73 -22.10
N LYS A 319 23.87 -15.98 -22.28
CA LYS A 319 23.12 -16.76 -21.27
C LYS A 319 21.80 -16.09 -20.83
N GLY A 320 21.20 -15.28 -21.71
CA GLY A 320 19.99 -14.50 -21.45
C GLY A 320 20.23 -13.14 -20.79
N TYR A 321 21.49 -12.72 -20.63
CA TYR A 321 21.85 -11.39 -20.13
C TYR A 321 22.04 -10.34 -21.23
N THR A 322 22.27 -10.75 -22.48
CA THR A 322 22.43 -9.85 -23.62
C THR A 322 21.06 -9.44 -24.18
N VAL A 323 20.89 -8.15 -24.49
CA VAL A 323 19.73 -7.67 -25.26
C VAL A 323 20.11 -7.69 -26.74
N SER A 324 19.34 -8.42 -27.56
CA SER A 324 19.55 -8.44 -29.01
C SER A 324 18.76 -7.32 -29.66
N VAL A 325 19.36 -6.54 -30.57
CA VAL A 325 18.72 -5.42 -31.27
C VAL A 325 18.94 -5.57 -32.76
N GLY A 326 17.87 -5.49 -33.55
CA GLY A 326 17.94 -5.61 -35.00
C GLY A 326 16.93 -4.68 -35.67
N ARG A 327 16.88 -4.75 -37.00
CA ARG A 327 16.01 -3.89 -37.82
C ARG A 327 16.15 -2.39 -37.51
N VAL A 328 17.35 -1.95 -37.15
CA VAL A 328 17.67 -0.55 -36.85
C VAL A 328 17.58 0.25 -38.14
N ARG A 329 16.63 1.19 -38.22
CA ARG A 329 16.34 1.93 -39.45
C ARG A 329 15.69 3.29 -39.18
N LYS A 330 15.69 4.14 -40.20
CA LYS A 330 15.03 5.45 -40.18
C LYS A 330 13.52 5.29 -40.24
N VAL A 331 12.78 6.21 -39.61
CA VAL A 331 11.32 6.31 -39.78
C VAL A 331 11.00 7.42 -40.79
N GLU A 332 10.20 7.10 -41.80
CA GLU A 332 9.99 8.00 -42.96
C GLU A 332 9.04 9.16 -42.68
N ASN A 333 8.05 8.97 -41.80
CA ASN A 333 6.98 9.95 -41.56
C ASN A 333 7.40 11.18 -40.72
N GLY A 334 8.67 11.26 -40.29
CA GLY A 334 9.19 12.35 -39.47
C GLY A 334 8.64 12.42 -38.03
N ALA A 335 7.73 11.53 -37.65
CA ALA A 335 7.21 11.46 -36.28
C ALA A 335 8.27 10.86 -35.33
N TYR A 336 9.08 9.94 -35.81
CA TYR A 336 10.21 9.39 -35.08
C TYR A 336 11.45 9.48 -35.98
N ASP A 337 12.63 9.37 -35.39
CA ASP A 337 13.89 9.40 -36.13
C ASP A 337 14.40 7.99 -36.42
N LEU A 338 14.23 7.09 -35.45
CA LEU A 338 14.78 5.73 -35.48
C LEU A 338 13.75 4.71 -35.00
N LYS A 339 13.76 3.54 -35.63
CA LYS A 339 12.98 2.36 -35.23
C LYS A 339 13.88 1.14 -35.17
N TYR A 340 13.67 0.30 -34.16
CA TYR A 340 14.37 -0.99 -34.02
C TYR A 340 13.44 -2.06 -33.42
N VAL A 341 13.88 -3.31 -33.49
CA VAL A 341 13.29 -4.45 -32.78
C VAL A 341 14.31 -4.98 -31.79
N ALA A 342 13.91 -5.19 -30.54
CA ALA A 342 14.75 -5.79 -29.53
C ALA A 342 14.15 -7.08 -28.97
N VAL A 343 15.00 -8.02 -28.57
CA VAL A 343 14.61 -9.23 -27.81
C VAL A 343 15.40 -9.28 -26.52
N SER A 344 14.70 -9.52 -25.41
CA SER A 344 15.30 -9.73 -24.09
C SER A 344 14.69 -10.94 -23.39
N HIS A 345 15.51 -11.75 -22.72
CA HIS A 345 14.99 -12.85 -21.91
C HIS A 345 14.29 -12.32 -20.66
N ASN A 346 12.96 -12.42 -20.64
CA ASN A 346 12.10 -11.83 -19.60
C ASN A 346 12.33 -12.42 -18.21
N LEU A 347 12.68 -13.71 -18.08
CA LEU A 347 13.00 -14.31 -16.78
C LEU A 347 14.49 -14.20 -16.35
N VAL A 348 15.41 -13.85 -17.25
CA VAL A 348 16.84 -13.68 -16.93
C VAL A 348 17.14 -12.20 -16.73
N ILE A 349 17.57 -11.45 -17.75
CA ILE A 349 17.85 -10.02 -17.60
C ILE A 349 16.64 -9.21 -17.14
N GLY A 350 15.43 -9.60 -17.57
CA GLY A 350 14.18 -8.93 -17.19
C GLY A 350 13.60 -9.35 -15.84
N ALA A 351 14.24 -10.29 -15.14
CA ALA A 351 13.78 -10.73 -13.83
C ALA A 351 14.95 -11.24 -12.95
N ALA A 352 15.09 -12.56 -12.81
CA ALA A 352 15.95 -13.16 -11.78
C ALA A 352 17.43 -12.86 -12.01
N GLY A 353 17.89 -12.93 -13.26
CA GLY A 353 19.26 -12.57 -13.63
C GLY A 353 19.56 -11.10 -13.38
N GLY A 354 18.64 -10.20 -13.74
CA GLY A 354 18.78 -8.76 -13.44
C GLY A 354 18.99 -8.49 -11.95
N SER A 355 18.24 -9.19 -11.08
CA SER A 355 18.39 -9.09 -9.63
C SER A 355 19.69 -9.71 -9.11
N ILE A 356 20.15 -10.84 -9.67
CA ILE A 356 21.46 -11.42 -9.34
C ILE A 356 22.59 -10.44 -9.67
N LEU A 357 22.56 -9.83 -10.85
CA LEU A 357 23.52 -8.80 -11.25
C LEU A 357 23.50 -7.57 -10.33
N ASN A 358 22.31 -7.13 -9.90
CA ASN A 358 22.18 -6.06 -8.91
C ASN A 358 22.84 -6.45 -7.57
N ALA A 359 22.69 -7.71 -7.14
CA ALA A 359 23.33 -8.22 -5.94
C ALA A 359 24.86 -8.31 -6.08
N GLU A 360 25.36 -8.76 -7.24
CA GLU A 360 26.79 -8.76 -7.53
C GLU A 360 27.37 -7.35 -7.47
N ALA A 361 26.70 -6.39 -8.11
CA ALA A 361 27.10 -4.98 -8.10
C ALA A 361 27.09 -4.40 -6.68
N ALA A 362 26.06 -4.71 -5.89
CA ALA A 362 25.99 -4.26 -4.50
C ALA A 362 27.11 -4.87 -3.64
N VAL A 363 27.46 -6.14 -3.84
CA VAL A 363 28.60 -6.77 -3.15
C VAL A 363 29.90 -6.04 -3.49
N LEU A 364 30.12 -5.65 -4.75
CA LEU A 364 31.33 -4.94 -5.17
C LEU A 364 31.36 -3.46 -4.75
N LYS A 365 30.24 -2.74 -4.83
CA LYS A 365 30.16 -1.31 -4.51
C LYS A 365 29.98 -1.03 -3.02
N VAL A 366 29.07 -1.73 -2.34
CA VAL A 366 28.61 -1.37 -0.99
C VAL A 366 29.58 -1.86 0.09
N THR A 367 30.45 -2.84 -0.18
CA THR A 367 31.49 -3.28 0.77
C THR A 367 32.77 -2.44 0.74
N VAL A 368 32.96 -1.58 -0.26
CA VAL A 368 34.19 -0.76 -0.42
C VAL A 368 34.12 0.56 0.36
N VAL A 369 32.93 0.99 0.80
CA VAL A 369 32.76 2.19 1.62
C VAL A 369 32.99 1.82 3.09
N GLN A 370 34.14 2.23 3.65
CA GLN A 370 34.45 2.05 5.07
C GLN A 370 33.52 2.89 5.97
N PRO A 371 33.26 2.48 7.23
CA PRO A 371 32.25 3.10 8.10
C PRO A 371 32.56 4.53 8.61
N ASP A 372 33.73 5.09 8.31
CA ASP A 372 34.29 6.19 9.11
C ASP A 372 34.11 7.61 8.54
N GLU A 373 33.45 7.80 7.39
CA GLU A 373 33.18 9.14 6.83
C GLU A 373 31.69 9.50 6.85
N LEU A 374 31.16 9.82 8.04
CA LEU A 374 29.86 10.49 8.18
C LEU A 374 29.97 11.69 9.12
N THR A 375 30.78 12.69 8.73
CA THR A 375 30.66 14.04 9.30
C THR A 375 29.47 14.76 8.68
N VAL A 376 28.46 15.01 9.52
CA VAL A 376 27.19 15.65 9.19
C VAL A 376 27.39 17.14 8.87
N ARG A 377 27.02 17.56 7.65
CA ARG A 377 26.56 18.92 7.36
C ARG A 377 25.17 18.85 6.72
N PRO A 378 24.17 19.59 7.22
CA PRO A 378 22.84 19.61 6.64
C PRO A 378 22.74 20.66 5.54
N ASP A 379 22.36 20.25 4.33
CA ASP A 379 21.83 21.13 3.29
C ASP A 379 20.63 20.42 2.61
N PRO A 380 19.72 21.20 1.99
CA PRO A 380 18.27 21.12 2.21
C PRO A 380 17.55 20.16 1.25
N PRO A 381 16.37 19.60 1.61
CA PRO A 381 15.63 18.76 0.68
C PRO A 381 14.73 19.57 -0.27
N PRO A 382 14.78 19.29 -1.59
CA PRO A 382 13.87 19.81 -2.60
C PRO A 382 12.56 19.00 -2.75
N SER A 383 11.46 19.75 -2.72
CA SER A 383 10.09 19.55 -3.25
C SER A 383 9.64 18.20 -3.87
N ILE A 384 8.64 17.59 -3.20
CA ILE A 384 7.30 17.04 -3.60
C ILE A 384 7.09 16.55 -5.07
N TYR A 385 6.41 15.44 -5.46
CA TYR A 385 5.14 14.73 -5.12
C TYR A 385 5.24 13.28 -5.71
N ASN A 386 4.44 12.23 -5.45
CA ASN A 386 3.01 12.03 -5.18
C ASN A 386 2.81 10.56 -4.74
N GLU A 387 1.96 10.26 -3.74
CA GLU A 387 1.37 8.91 -3.59
C GLU A 387 -0.15 9.06 -3.48
N THR A 388 -0.85 8.41 -4.40
CA THR A 388 -2.22 7.97 -4.21
C THR A 388 -2.22 6.51 -4.64
N LEU A 389 -2.92 5.67 -3.89
CA LEU A 389 -3.37 4.30 -4.23
C LEU A 389 -2.45 3.12 -3.88
N GLY A 390 -2.56 2.68 -2.63
CA GLY A 390 -2.41 1.27 -2.25
C GLY A 390 -3.77 0.66 -1.93
N LEU A 391 -4.65 0.47 -2.93
CA LEU A 391 -5.92 -0.26 -2.80
C LEU A 391 -6.55 -0.44 -4.20
N SER A 392 -6.11 -1.42 -5.00
CA SER A 392 -6.84 -1.94 -6.19
C SER A 392 -6.14 -3.11 -6.92
N VAL A 393 -5.47 -4.05 -6.25
CA VAL A 393 -4.77 -5.17 -6.93
C VAL A 393 -5.35 -6.56 -6.66
N LEU A 394 -6.16 -6.75 -5.61
CA LEU A 394 -6.76 -8.06 -5.29
C LEU A 394 -8.08 -8.38 -6.03
N ALA A 395 -8.65 -7.41 -6.73
CA ALA A 395 -9.96 -7.55 -7.39
C ALA A 395 -9.94 -8.13 -8.82
N ALA A 396 -8.77 -8.48 -9.37
CA ALA A 396 -8.64 -8.68 -10.82
C ALA A 396 -7.80 -9.88 -11.25
N LEU A 397 -7.51 -10.79 -10.33
CA LEU A 397 -6.91 -12.09 -10.67
C LEU A 397 -7.94 -13.20 -10.81
N ASN A 398 -9.23 -12.91 -10.61
CA ASN A 398 -10.32 -13.81 -10.95
C ASN A 398 -11.22 -13.12 -11.97
N GLY A 399 -11.55 -13.79 -13.08
CA GLY A 399 -12.74 -13.50 -13.87
C GLY A 399 -14.05 -13.74 -13.11
N LEU A 400 -14.03 -13.62 -11.77
CA LEU A 400 -15.17 -13.70 -10.88
C LEU A 400 -15.25 -12.32 -10.21
N ARG A 401 -16.29 -11.55 -10.53
CA ARG A 401 -16.72 -10.47 -9.64
C ARG A 401 -16.82 -11.07 -8.24
N ASN A 402 -16.30 -10.40 -7.19
CA ASN A 402 -16.68 -10.78 -5.84
C ASN A 402 -18.22 -10.80 -5.82
N PRO A 403 -18.85 -11.89 -5.37
CA PRO A 403 -20.30 -11.92 -5.28
C PRO A 403 -20.73 -10.73 -4.42
N PRO A 404 -21.84 -10.07 -4.75
CA PRO A 404 -22.35 -9.00 -3.91
C PRO A 404 -22.45 -9.45 -2.45
N LEU A 405 -22.08 -8.55 -1.53
CA LEU A 405 -21.95 -8.87 -0.12
C LEU A 405 -23.29 -9.35 0.45
N ALA A 406 -23.29 -10.52 1.09
CA ALA A 406 -24.43 -10.99 1.87
C ALA A 406 -24.50 -10.25 3.21
N LEU A 407 -25.70 -9.83 3.58
CA LEU A 407 -26.02 -9.22 4.87
C LEU A 407 -26.88 -10.18 5.70
N GLU A 408 -26.49 -10.40 6.95
CA GLU A 408 -27.31 -11.08 7.97
C GLU A 408 -27.53 -10.15 9.16
N ILE A 409 -28.68 -9.49 9.21
CA ILE A 409 -28.99 -8.52 10.26
C ILE A 409 -29.71 -9.25 11.40
N VAL A 410 -29.04 -9.37 12.55
CA VAL A 410 -29.52 -10.10 13.72
C VAL A 410 -30.26 -9.15 14.66
N ASN A 411 -31.51 -9.50 15.00
CA ASN A 411 -32.32 -8.72 15.94
C ASN A 411 -32.32 -9.32 17.34
N HIS A 412 -31.58 -8.75 18.28
CA HIS A 412 -31.69 -9.05 19.71
C HIS A 412 -32.48 -7.97 20.48
N TYR A 413 -32.95 -6.94 19.80
CA TYR A 413 -33.67 -5.85 20.45
C TYR A 413 -35.07 -6.30 20.87
N PRO A 414 -35.51 -6.01 22.10
CA PRO A 414 -36.86 -6.32 22.56
C PRO A 414 -37.86 -5.33 21.95
N GLY A 415 -38.27 -5.60 20.71
CA GLY A 415 -39.25 -4.79 19.98
C GLY A 415 -39.07 -4.82 18.47
N THR A 416 -39.84 -3.99 17.79
CA THR A 416 -39.77 -3.82 16.35
C THR A 416 -38.56 -2.98 15.98
N VAL A 417 -37.73 -3.49 15.05
CA VAL A 417 -36.61 -2.74 14.47
C VAL A 417 -36.75 -2.72 12.96
N ASN A 418 -36.56 -1.55 12.37
CA ASN A 418 -36.36 -1.38 10.93
C ASN A 418 -34.87 -1.19 10.65
N SER A 419 -34.40 -1.75 9.54
CA SER A 419 -33.09 -1.45 8.99
C SER A 419 -33.20 -0.71 7.66
N TYR A 420 -32.26 0.20 7.40
CA TYR A 420 -32.16 0.93 6.13
C TYR A 420 -30.73 0.81 5.64
N VAL A 421 -30.53 0.24 4.45
CA VAL A 421 -29.20 0.08 3.84
C VAL A 421 -29.08 1.05 2.68
N THR A 422 -28.14 1.98 2.77
CA THR A 422 -27.95 3.06 1.80
C THR A 422 -26.47 3.35 1.57
N GLY A 423 -26.13 3.94 0.44
CA GLY A 423 -24.77 4.34 0.11
C GLY A 423 -24.67 4.78 -1.34
N LYS A 424 -23.45 4.83 -1.86
CA LYS A 424 -23.15 5.31 -3.21
C LYS A 424 -22.90 4.15 -4.16
N ASN A 425 -23.50 4.21 -5.34
CA ASN A 425 -23.16 3.29 -6.43
C ASN A 425 -21.90 3.74 -7.19
N SER A 426 -21.50 2.98 -8.21
CA SER A 426 -20.34 3.27 -9.06
C SER A 426 -20.40 4.60 -9.84
N LYS A 427 -21.59 5.22 -9.93
CA LYS A 427 -21.81 6.55 -10.53
C LYS A 427 -21.86 7.66 -9.48
N ASN A 428 -21.52 7.37 -8.21
CA ASN A 428 -21.58 8.28 -7.07
C ASN A 428 -23.00 8.77 -6.72
N ASN A 429 -24.04 8.05 -7.16
CA ASN A 429 -25.43 8.34 -6.79
C ASN A 429 -25.78 7.65 -5.48
N VAL A 430 -26.47 8.35 -4.58
CA VAL A 430 -27.05 7.75 -3.38
C VAL A 430 -28.19 6.81 -3.77
N ILE A 431 -28.14 5.58 -3.26
CA ILE A 431 -29.10 4.51 -3.53
C ILE A 431 -29.44 3.76 -2.24
N PHE A 432 -30.67 3.24 -2.18
CA PHE A 432 -31.18 2.44 -1.05
C PHE A 432 -31.49 1.01 -1.50
N LEU A 433 -31.25 0.05 -0.60
CA LEU A 433 -31.68 -1.34 -0.75
C LEU A 433 -33.16 -1.47 -0.38
N LYS A 434 -33.95 -2.09 -1.25
CA LYS A 434 -35.35 -2.44 -0.99
C LYS A 434 -35.48 -3.86 -0.41
N PRO A 435 -36.61 -4.18 0.27
CA PRO A 435 -36.90 -5.53 0.76
C PRO A 435 -36.88 -6.63 -0.31
N ASP A 436 -37.10 -6.28 -1.57
CA ASP A 436 -37.06 -7.22 -2.71
C ASP A 436 -35.62 -7.54 -3.20
N GLY A 437 -34.59 -6.98 -2.56
CA GLY A 437 -33.19 -7.20 -2.92
C GLY A 437 -32.67 -6.32 -4.06
N THR A 438 -33.42 -5.31 -4.50
CA THR A 438 -33.00 -4.37 -5.57
C THR A 438 -32.66 -2.98 -5.04
N PHE A 439 -31.86 -2.21 -5.80
CA PHE A 439 -31.55 -0.83 -5.46
C PHE A 439 -32.55 0.17 -6.07
N THR A 440 -32.82 1.26 -5.36
CA THR A 440 -33.57 2.43 -5.86
C THR A 440 -32.80 3.71 -5.62
N SER A 441 -32.84 4.64 -6.59
CA SER A 441 -32.35 6.01 -6.45
C SER A 441 -33.44 7.00 -6.04
N ILE A 442 -34.71 6.57 -6.06
CA ILE A 442 -35.85 7.39 -5.66
C ILE A 442 -36.18 7.00 -4.23
N PHE A 443 -36.12 7.99 -3.33
CA PHE A 443 -36.65 7.86 -2.00
C PHE A 443 -38.18 7.80 -2.08
N THR A 444 -38.71 6.58 -2.08
CA THR A 444 -40.14 6.31 -1.89
C THR A 444 -40.35 5.56 -0.58
N SER A 445 -41.58 5.55 -0.10
CA SER A 445 -42.03 4.53 0.85
C SER A 445 -41.60 3.13 0.37
N GLY A 446 -41.22 2.26 1.32
CA GLY A 446 -40.88 0.87 1.03
C GLY A 446 -39.39 0.51 0.98
N VAL A 447 -38.48 1.37 1.44
CA VAL A 447 -37.04 1.03 1.63
C VAL A 447 -36.70 0.48 3.02
N ALA A 448 -37.66 0.49 3.95
CA ALA A 448 -37.48 -0.08 5.28
C ALA A 448 -37.42 -1.62 5.23
N LEU A 449 -36.32 -2.19 5.71
CA LEU A 449 -36.15 -3.62 5.92
C LEU A 449 -36.62 -3.98 7.33
N ARG A 450 -37.87 -4.43 7.46
CA ARG A 450 -38.41 -4.86 8.77
C ARG A 450 -37.64 -6.07 9.27
N LEU A 451 -36.97 -5.95 10.41
CA LEU A 451 -36.30 -7.08 11.03
C LEU A 451 -37.33 -8.07 11.61
N PRO A 452 -37.04 -9.39 11.59
CA PRO A 452 -37.89 -10.39 12.21
C PRO A 452 -37.90 -10.25 13.74
N ALA A 453 -38.70 -11.09 14.41
CA ALA A 453 -38.83 -11.10 15.87
C ALA A 453 -37.47 -11.25 16.58
N GLN A 454 -37.42 -10.81 17.84
CA GLN A 454 -36.22 -10.94 18.68
C GLN A 454 -35.67 -12.37 18.67
N GLY A 455 -34.35 -12.51 18.52
CA GLY A 455 -33.63 -13.78 18.37
C GLY A 455 -33.56 -14.29 16.92
N SER A 456 -34.17 -13.60 15.96
CA SER A 456 -34.17 -13.98 14.54
C SER A 456 -33.25 -13.10 13.69
N THR A 457 -32.99 -13.55 12.45
CA THR A 457 -32.05 -12.90 11.52
C THR A 457 -32.76 -12.58 10.20
N LEU A 458 -32.58 -11.36 9.68
CA LEU A 458 -32.92 -11.01 8.31
C LEU A 458 -31.73 -11.32 7.40
N GLN A 459 -31.96 -12.07 6.32
CA GLN A 459 -30.94 -12.31 5.29
C GLN A 459 -31.29 -11.53 4.03
N ILE A 460 -30.34 -10.77 3.50
CA ILE A 460 -30.49 -10.07 2.23
C ILE A 460 -29.12 -9.93 1.58
N THR A 461 -29.05 -10.07 0.26
CA THR A 461 -27.79 -9.88 -0.48
C THR A 461 -27.85 -8.55 -1.21
N LEU A 462 -26.76 -7.80 -1.20
CA LEU A 462 -26.70 -6.59 -2.03
C LEU A 462 -26.83 -6.99 -3.51
N PRO A 463 -27.49 -6.20 -4.36
CA PRO A 463 -27.52 -6.50 -5.80
C PRO A 463 -26.22 -6.08 -6.51
N ASP A 464 -25.46 -5.13 -5.96
CA ASP A 464 -24.14 -4.69 -6.44
C ASP A 464 -23.34 -4.04 -5.28
N TYR A 465 -22.14 -3.56 -5.55
CA TYR A 465 -21.30 -2.81 -4.61
C TYR A 465 -21.97 -1.53 -4.10
N LEU A 466 -21.62 -1.17 -2.86
CA LEU A 466 -22.10 0.02 -2.18
C LEU A 466 -20.91 0.68 -1.46
N ASP A 467 -20.47 1.83 -1.98
CA ASP A 467 -19.40 2.64 -1.41
C ASP A 467 -19.98 3.64 -0.39
N SER A 468 -19.22 4.02 0.63
CA SER A 468 -19.70 4.89 1.72
C SER A 468 -21.08 4.46 2.26
N GLY A 469 -21.25 3.15 2.43
CA GLY A 469 -22.50 2.52 2.84
C GLY A 469 -22.79 2.68 4.32
N ARG A 470 -24.08 2.68 4.65
CA ARG A 470 -24.61 2.75 6.01
C ARG A 470 -25.75 1.77 6.17
N ILE A 471 -25.77 1.11 7.32
CA ILE A 471 -26.86 0.27 7.79
C ILE A 471 -27.43 0.95 9.03
N TYR A 472 -28.52 1.67 8.86
CA TYR A 472 -29.28 2.21 9.98
C TYR A 472 -30.07 1.08 10.63
N LEU A 473 -30.14 1.12 11.96
CA LEU A 473 -30.89 0.19 12.79
C LEU A 473 -31.76 1.05 13.71
N ALA A 474 -33.08 1.01 13.56
CA ALA A 474 -33.99 1.94 14.21
C ALA A 474 -35.16 1.23 14.90
N ALA A 475 -35.38 1.54 16.18
CA ALA A 475 -36.56 1.14 16.94
C ALA A 475 -37.74 2.08 16.64
N GLY A 476 -38.14 2.12 15.36
CA GLY A 476 -39.10 3.05 14.79
C GLY A 476 -38.86 3.22 13.29
N ASP A 477 -39.58 4.15 12.67
CA ASP A 477 -39.38 4.49 11.26
C ASP A 477 -38.48 5.72 11.14
N LEU A 478 -37.49 5.67 10.24
CA LEU A 478 -36.64 6.81 9.86
C LEU A 478 -37.09 7.43 8.54
N HIS A 479 -36.85 8.73 8.40
CA HIS A 479 -37.25 9.56 7.28
C HIS A 479 -36.02 10.23 6.66
N PHE A 480 -35.74 9.92 5.40
CA PHE A 480 -34.60 10.49 4.67
C PHE A 480 -35.08 11.55 3.67
N SER A 481 -34.43 12.71 3.60
CA SER A 481 -34.82 13.80 2.68
C SER A 481 -33.70 14.12 1.67
N GLY A 482 -33.71 13.40 0.53
CA GLY A 482 -32.69 13.58 -0.51
C GLY A 482 -31.35 12.90 -0.17
N ASN A 483 -30.24 13.63 -0.24
CA ASN A 483 -28.88 13.11 0.04
C ASN A 483 -28.47 13.21 1.53
N THR A 484 -29.41 13.52 2.43
CA THR A 484 -29.13 13.81 3.84
C THR A 484 -29.23 12.56 4.72
N GLN A 485 -28.48 12.55 5.83
CA GLN A 485 -28.61 11.54 6.88
C GLN A 485 -29.91 11.76 7.68
N ALA A 486 -30.38 10.74 8.37
CA ALA A 486 -31.42 10.91 9.39
C ALA A 486 -30.95 11.95 10.42
N SER A 487 -31.79 12.95 10.71
CA SER A 487 -31.41 14.03 11.61
C SER A 487 -31.58 13.58 13.06
N PHE A 488 -30.58 13.87 13.89
CA PHE A 488 -30.62 13.64 15.34
C PHE A 488 -30.31 14.91 16.14
N THR A 489 -29.84 15.96 15.48
CA THR A 489 -29.46 17.24 16.10
C THR A 489 -30.59 18.25 16.07
N ASP A 490 -31.47 18.19 15.07
CA ASP A 490 -32.65 19.06 15.00
C ASP A 490 -33.81 18.42 15.77
N PRO A 491 -34.21 18.96 16.94
CA PRO A 491 -35.28 18.37 17.76
C PRO A 491 -36.66 18.43 17.09
N THR A 492 -36.82 19.18 16.00
CA THR A 492 -38.08 19.26 15.25
C THR A 492 -38.19 18.21 14.15
N ASP A 493 -37.08 17.52 13.83
CA ASP A 493 -37.07 16.46 12.85
C ASP A 493 -37.79 15.19 13.39
N PRO A 494 -38.61 14.50 12.57
CA PRO A 494 -39.29 13.29 13.00
C PRO A 494 -38.35 12.18 13.50
N ASP A 495 -37.11 12.13 13.00
CA ASP A 495 -36.13 11.11 13.37
C ASP A 495 -35.44 11.41 14.72
N ALA A 496 -35.56 12.65 15.21
CA ALA A 496 -34.92 13.07 16.45
C ALA A 496 -35.50 12.34 17.67
N ALA A 497 -36.75 11.90 17.65
CA ALA A 497 -37.37 11.12 18.72
C ALA A 497 -37.14 9.60 18.57
N VAL A 498 -36.63 9.14 17.42
CA VAL A 498 -36.46 7.71 17.14
C VAL A 498 -35.17 7.21 17.75
N GLN A 499 -35.20 6.08 18.46
CA GLN A 499 -33.98 5.46 18.94
C GLN A 499 -33.35 4.63 17.83
N TRP A 500 -32.19 5.06 17.34
CA TRP A 500 -31.49 4.38 16.25
C TRP A 500 -29.97 4.37 16.46
N GLY A 501 -29.27 3.57 15.67
CA GLY A 501 -27.81 3.51 15.58
C GLY A 501 -27.41 3.13 14.16
N LEU A 502 -26.11 3.10 13.87
CA LEU A 502 -25.65 2.84 12.51
C LEU A 502 -24.35 2.02 12.48
N VAL A 503 -24.21 1.22 11.43
CA VAL A 503 -22.97 0.56 11.04
C VAL A 503 -22.54 1.17 9.71
N GLU A 504 -21.28 1.60 9.62
CA GLU A 504 -20.71 2.08 8.36
C GLU A 504 -20.00 0.92 7.66
N PHE A 505 -20.09 0.89 6.34
CA PHE A 505 -19.34 -0.07 5.55
C PHE A 505 -19.06 0.44 4.15
N THR A 506 -17.97 -0.02 3.56
CA THR A 506 -17.72 0.08 2.13
C THR A 506 -17.64 -1.32 1.58
N SER A 507 -18.49 -1.67 0.63
CA SER A 507 -18.41 -2.92 -0.12
C SER A 507 -18.05 -2.59 -1.56
N SER A 508 -16.85 -2.96 -1.99
CA SER A 508 -16.36 -2.68 -3.32
C SER A 508 -15.59 -3.87 -3.88
N SER A 509 -15.15 -3.75 -5.13
CA SER A 509 -14.21 -4.70 -5.72
C SER A 509 -12.91 -4.84 -4.92
N LYS A 510 -12.56 -3.83 -4.10
CA LYS A 510 -11.35 -3.79 -3.27
C LYS A 510 -11.53 -4.48 -1.92
N GLY A 511 -12.71 -5.04 -1.64
CA GLY A 511 -13.06 -5.70 -0.39
C GLY A 511 -14.14 -4.97 0.41
N THR A 512 -14.33 -5.44 1.64
CA THR A 512 -15.24 -4.81 2.61
C THR A 512 -14.48 -4.27 3.79
N PHE A 513 -14.80 -3.03 4.13
CA PHE A 513 -14.42 -2.33 5.36
C PHE A 513 -15.71 -2.04 6.10
N ALA A 514 -15.80 -2.36 7.38
CA ALA A 514 -16.98 -2.05 8.18
C ALA A 514 -16.56 -1.65 9.60
N ASP A 515 -17.25 -0.67 10.17
CA ASP A 515 -16.96 -0.13 11.50
C ASP A 515 -18.24 0.27 12.27
N LEU A 516 -18.15 0.17 13.59
CA LEU A 516 -19.15 0.75 14.50
C LEU A 516 -18.71 2.16 14.81
N THR A 517 -19.55 3.13 14.48
CA THR A 517 -19.24 4.54 14.68
C THR A 517 -20.12 5.18 15.76
N PHE A 518 -19.46 5.95 16.60
CA PHE A 518 -20.02 6.83 17.62
C PHE A 518 -19.44 8.25 17.46
N VAL A 519 -18.88 8.56 16.28
CA VAL A 519 -18.33 9.89 15.97
C VAL A 519 -19.41 10.96 16.06
N ASP A 520 -20.66 10.59 15.74
CA ASP A 520 -21.82 11.47 15.78
C ASP A 520 -22.60 11.35 17.09
N PHE A 521 -22.94 10.12 17.51
CA PHE A 521 -23.64 9.87 18.78
C PHE A 521 -23.61 8.39 19.19
N VAL A 522 -23.89 8.11 20.47
CA VAL A 522 -24.17 6.76 20.98
C VAL A 522 -25.65 6.46 20.81
N GLY A 523 -25.95 5.53 19.91
CA GLY A 523 -27.31 5.12 19.56
C GLY A 523 -27.74 3.78 20.17
N LEU A 524 -28.62 3.07 19.45
CA LEU A 524 -29.00 1.70 19.80
C LEU A 524 -27.74 0.81 19.96
N PRO A 525 -27.68 -0.02 21.03
CA PRO A 525 -26.61 -1.00 21.19
C PRO A 525 -26.51 -1.87 19.94
N SER A 526 -25.37 -1.80 19.28
CA SER A 526 -25.10 -2.52 18.04
C SER A 526 -23.75 -3.20 18.11
N GLY A 527 -23.60 -4.30 17.39
CA GLY A 527 -22.38 -5.09 17.24
C GLY A 527 -22.27 -5.58 15.80
N MET A 528 -21.17 -6.22 15.43
CA MET A 528 -21.11 -6.85 14.12
C MET A 528 -20.05 -7.93 14.00
N SER A 529 -20.19 -8.75 12.97
CA SER A 529 -19.14 -9.66 12.54
C SER A 529 -18.99 -9.70 11.02
N LEU A 530 -17.79 -10.04 10.56
CA LEU A 530 -17.45 -10.19 9.15
C LEU A 530 -16.90 -11.60 8.93
N LEU A 531 -17.64 -12.42 8.19
CA LEU A 531 -17.17 -13.72 7.72
C LEU A 531 -16.29 -13.50 6.50
N LYS A 532 -14.98 -13.70 6.71
CA LYS A 532 -13.95 -13.48 5.71
C LYS A 532 -13.96 -14.57 4.63
N CYS A 533 -13.29 -14.29 3.53
CA CYS A 533 -13.13 -15.20 2.41
C CYS A 533 -12.51 -16.55 2.84
N ASP A 534 -11.53 -16.49 3.74
CA ASP A 534 -10.84 -17.66 4.33
C ASP A 534 -11.70 -18.50 5.29
N GLY A 535 -12.94 -18.06 5.58
CA GLY A 535 -13.87 -18.74 6.48
C GLY A 535 -13.72 -18.35 7.95
N THR A 536 -12.76 -17.49 8.30
CA THR A 536 -12.64 -16.94 9.65
C THR A 536 -13.67 -15.82 9.88
N THR A 537 -14.09 -15.63 11.13
CA THR A 537 -15.00 -14.55 11.50
C THR A 537 -14.27 -13.55 12.38
N ALA A 538 -14.24 -12.29 11.96
CA ALA A 538 -13.83 -11.18 12.82
C ALA A 538 -15.08 -10.53 13.44
N THR A 539 -14.98 -10.08 14.69
CA THR A 539 -16.14 -9.61 15.47
C THR A 539 -15.79 -8.38 16.28
N ILE A 540 -16.74 -7.44 16.32
CA ILE A 540 -16.82 -6.39 17.34
C ILE A 540 -18.07 -6.64 18.16
N LYS A 541 -17.87 -6.77 19.47
CA LYS A 541 -18.96 -7.07 20.38
C LYS A 541 -19.83 -5.83 20.55
N SER A 542 -21.12 -6.06 20.76
CA SER A 542 -22.04 -4.95 20.96
C SER A 542 -21.81 -4.22 22.28
N SER A 543 -22.25 -2.97 22.35
CA SER A 543 -22.34 -2.19 23.59
C SER A 543 -23.06 -2.96 24.70
N LYS A 544 -22.67 -2.71 25.95
CA LYS A 544 -23.36 -3.29 27.12
C LYS A 544 -24.84 -2.89 27.12
N ALA A 545 -25.70 -3.75 27.65
CA ALA A 545 -27.07 -3.35 27.95
C ALA A 545 -27.06 -2.09 28.84
N GLY A 546 -27.83 -1.07 28.45
CA GLY A 546 -27.83 0.23 29.13
C GLY A 546 -26.64 1.14 28.80
N ALA A 547 -25.87 0.89 27.74
CA ALA A 547 -24.74 1.72 27.33
C ALA A 547 -25.06 3.22 27.27
N ILE A 548 -26.18 3.62 26.65
CA ILE A 548 -26.62 5.02 26.57
C ILE A 548 -26.76 5.63 27.98
N ALA A 549 -27.43 4.93 28.90
CA ALA A 549 -27.62 5.39 30.28
C ALA A 549 -26.28 5.45 31.06
N SER A 550 -25.38 4.51 30.81
CA SER A 550 -24.03 4.48 31.38
C SER A 550 -23.19 5.66 30.90
N VAL A 551 -23.15 5.90 29.58
CA VAL A 551 -22.43 7.04 29.00
C VAL A 551 -23.05 8.34 29.52
N CYS A 552 -24.38 8.45 29.58
CA CYS A 552 -25.05 9.61 30.14
C CYS A 552 -24.72 9.88 31.61
N SER A 553 -24.70 8.82 32.43
CA SER A 553 -24.29 8.93 33.83
C SER A 553 -22.84 9.41 33.94
N ALA A 554 -21.94 8.90 33.08
CA ALA A 554 -20.55 9.34 33.03
C ALA A 554 -20.43 10.82 32.61
N MET A 555 -21.26 11.27 31.67
CA MET A 555 -21.29 12.68 31.23
C MET A 555 -21.80 13.60 32.34
N LYS A 556 -22.86 13.22 33.05
CA LYS A 556 -23.35 13.96 34.23
C LYS A 556 -22.29 14.03 35.33
N ALA A 557 -21.62 12.93 35.63
CA ALA A 557 -20.54 12.89 36.60
C ALA A 557 -19.34 13.77 36.18
N GLN A 558 -19.01 13.79 34.89
CA GLN A 558 -17.95 14.64 34.37
C GLN A 558 -18.32 16.13 34.44
N SER A 559 -19.55 16.52 34.10
CA SER A 559 -20.07 17.88 34.30
C SER A 559 -19.99 18.33 35.76
N ALA A 560 -20.34 17.46 36.70
CA ALA A 560 -20.21 17.77 38.13
C ALA A 560 -18.75 17.97 38.56
N LYS A 561 -17.80 17.35 37.85
CA LYS A 561 -16.37 17.41 38.17
C LYS A 561 -15.69 18.66 37.62
N ASP A 562 -15.99 19.08 36.39
CA ASP A 562 -15.28 20.16 35.71
C ASP A 562 -16.14 21.37 35.31
N GLY A 563 -17.45 21.32 35.59
CA GLY A 563 -18.40 22.38 35.28
C GLY A 563 -18.69 22.57 33.79
N ARG A 564 -18.21 21.67 32.92
CA ARG A 564 -18.44 21.73 31.46
C ARG A 564 -19.75 21.05 31.08
N PRO A 565 -20.37 21.41 29.95
CA PRO A 565 -21.72 20.96 29.61
C PRO A 565 -21.78 19.51 29.08
N TRP A 566 -20.93 18.59 29.54
CA TRP A 566 -21.00 17.16 29.17
C TRP A 566 -22.40 16.56 29.34
N SER A 567 -23.13 16.92 30.40
CA SER A 567 -24.49 16.45 30.63
C SER A 567 -25.48 16.87 29.56
N SER A 568 -25.24 17.96 28.83
CA SER A 568 -26.13 18.40 27.74
C SER A 568 -25.97 17.54 26.47
N LEU A 569 -24.92 16.73 26.39
CA LEU A 569 -24.77 15.73 25.33
C LEU A 569 -25.82 14.62 25.41
N CYS A 570 -26.45 14.44 26.57
CA CYS A 570 -27.54 13.50 26.76
C CYS A 570 -28.85 14.04 26.21
N GLN A 571 -29.33 13.43 25.13
CA GLN A 571 -30.69 13.67 24.65
C GLN A 571 -31.63 12.67 25.32
N VAL A 572 -32.74 13.17 25.85
CA VAL A 572 -33.77 12.40 26.54
C VAL A 572 -35.11 12.55 25.84
N ASP A 573 -35.98 11.55 25.99
CA ASP A 573 -37.37 11.65 25.55
C ASP A 573 -38.21 12.49 26.54
N SER A 574 -39.50 12.64 26.23
CA SER A 574 -40.46 13.38 27.06
C SER A 574 -40.66 12.79 28.47
N THR A 575 -40.23 11.54 28.70
CA THR A 575 -40.28 10.87 30.02
C THR A 575 -38.97 11.04 30.81
N GLY A 576 -37.95 11.65 30.20
CA GLY A 576 -36.62 11.81 30.78
C GLY A 576 -35.71 10.59 30.61
N LYS A 577 -36.12 9.58 29.83
CA LYS A 577 -35.29 8.42 29.49
C LYS A 577 -34.29 8.81 28.41
N ALA A 578 -33.03 8.39 28.57
CA ALA A 578 -31.98 8.70 27.60
C ALA A 578 -32.23 8.00 26.25
N LEU A 579 -32.32 8.81 25.19
CA LEU A 579 -32.50 8.37 23.80
C LEU A 579 -31.15 8.11 23.13
N ARG A 580 -30.18 9.01 23.31
CA ARG A 580 -28.83 8.93 22.77
C ARG A 580 -27.87 9.87 23.51
N VAL A 581 -26.58 9.70 23.26
CA VAL A 581 -25.54 10.65 23.72
C VAL A 581 -24.82 11.24 22.51
N VAL A 582 -25.04 12.50 22.23
CA VAL A 582 -24.48 13.21 21.08
C VAL A 582 -23.01 13.51 21.30
N ALA A 583 -22.18 13.35 20.27
CA ALA A 583 -20.77 13.67 20.35
C ALA A 583 -20.56 15.20 20.51
N PRO A 584 -19.50 15.64 21.21
CA PRO A 584 -19.29 17.06 21.52
C PRO A 584 -19.25 17.99 20.30
N ILE A 585 -18.82 17.51 19.12
CA ILE A 585 -18.76 18.29 17.90
C ILE A 585 -20.12 18.81 17.44
N HIS A 586 -21.19 18.05 17.73
CA HIS A 586 -22.58 18.40 17.38
C HIS A 586 -23.28 19.22 18.47
N HIS A 587 -22.59 19.51 19.57
CA HIS A 587 -23.08 20.37 20.65
C HIS A 587 -21.95 21.28 21.18
N PRO A 588 -21.38 22.16 20.33
CA PRO A 588 -20.17 22.90 20.67
C PRO A 588 -20.37 23.98 21.76
N ALA A 589 -21.61 24.36 22.02
CA ALA A 589 -21.95 25.41 22.99
C ALA A 589 -21.38 25.10 24.38
N GLY A 590 -20.54 25.99 24.90
CA GLY A 590 -19.87 25.88 26.20
C GLY A 590 -18.57 25.06 26.20
N PHE A 591 -18.18 24.50 25.06
CA PHE A 591 -16.88 23.82 24.86
C PHE A 591 -15.84 24.69 24.14
N GLU A 592 -16.19 25.88 23.64
CA GLU A 592 -15.37 26.67 22.71
C GLU A 592 -13.96 26.94 23.24
N LYS A 593 -13.83 27.14 24.56
CA LYS A 593 -12.56 27.41 25.24
C LYS A 593 -12.03 26.20 26.04
N TYR A 594 -12.69 25.05 25.97
CA TYR A 594 -12.39 23.88 26.82
C TYR A 594 -10.94 23.41 26.70
N TRP A 595 -10.37 23.47 25.49
CA TRP A 595 -9.00 23.02 25.21
C TRP A 595 -7.94 24.11 25.32
N ASN A 596 -8.30 25.38 25.50
CA ASN A 596 -7.36 26.51 25.37
C ASN A 596 -6.11 26.37 26.25
N ASP A 597 -6.29 26.07 27.52
CA ASP A 597 -5.17 25.96 28.46
C ASP A 597 -4.28 24.77 28.14
N CYS A 598 -4.88 23.63 27.80
CA CYS A 598 -4.15 22.42 27.39
C CYS A 598 -3.35 22.68 26.10
N VAL A 599 -3.96 23.29 25.09
CA VAL A 599 -3.31 23.67 23.82
C VAL A 599 -2.18 24.68 24.08
N ASN A 600 -2.40 25.68 24.94
CA ASN A 600 -1.35 26.62 25.33
C ASN A 600 -0.17 25.92 26.02
N GLN A 601 -0.43 24.96 26.89
CA GLN A 601 0.59 24.15 27.56
C GLN A 601 1.34 23.24 26.57
N VAL A 602 0.65 22.58 25.64
CA VAL A 602 1.26 21.80 24.56
C VAL A 602 2.19 22.70 23.73
N TRP A 603 1.73 23.88 23.32
CA TRP A 603 2.55 24.82 22.57
C TRP A 603 3.76 25.30 23.36
N SER A 604 3.57 25.66 24.64
CA SER A 604 4.68 26.08 25.50
C SER A 604 5.69 24.95 25.69
N HIS A 605 5.23 23.74 25.98
CA HIS A 605 6.07 22.57 26.20
C HIS A 605 6.92 22.24 24.97
N TYR A 606 6.30 22.13 23.79
CA TYR A 606 7.00 21.78 22.54
C TYR A 606 7.70 22.96 21.85
N THR A 607 7.74 24.13 22.50
CA THR A 607 8.70 25.19 22.14
C THR A 607 10.11 24.82 22.57
N SER A 608 10.26 24.18 23.73
CA SER A 608 11.57 23.78 24.27
C SER A 608 11.83 22.26 24.21
N ASN A 609 10.81 21.47 23.89
CA ASN A 609 10.88 20.02 23.82
C ASN A 609 10.53 19.52 22.42
N THR A 610 11.03 18.33 22.07
CA THR A 610 10.75 17.71 20.78
C THR A 610 9.51 16.82 20.89
N LEU A 611 8.53 17.04 20.01
CA LEU A 611 7.45 16.07 19.74
C LEU A 611 7.90 15.18 18.59
N THR A 612 7.63 13.89 18.66
CA THR A 612 7.87 12.94 17.58
C THR A 612 6.57 12.30 17.18
N ILE A 613 6.18 12.41 15.91
CA ILE A 613 5.02 11.71 15.38
C ILE A 613 5.49 10.46 14.65
N ASP A 614 5.03 9.29 15.07
CA ASP A 614 5.20 8.06 14.31
C ASP A 614 4.12 7.97 13.23
N THR A 615 4.52 8.09 11.97
CA THR A 615 3.57 8.10 10.86
C THR A 615 2.99 6.72 10.58
N HIS A 616 3.52 5.63 11.18
CA HIS A 616 3.22 4.23 10.82
C HIS A 616 3.14 4.00 9.31
N SER A 617 3.99 4.73 8.60
CA SER A 617 4.13 4.64 7.16
C SER A 617 5.61 4.63 6.83
N ILE A 618 5.90 4.52 5.53
CA ILE A 618 7.27 4.57 5.03
C ILE A 618 8.02 5.85 5.41
N ASN A 619 7.31 6.92 5.78
CA ASN A 619 7.88 8.17 6.26
C ASN A 619 8.45 8.10 7.69
N GLY A 620 8.23 6.99 8.41
CA GLY A 620 8.78 6.74 9.74
C GLY A 620 8.38 7.77 10.79
N LYS A 621 9.30 8.08 11.71
CA LYS A 621 9.08 9.10 12.73
C LYS A 621 9.44 10.48 12.20
N VAL A 622 8.57 11.47 12.39
CA VAL A 622 8.82 12.88 12.08
C VAL A 622 8.96 13.68 13.36
N THR A 623 9.96 14.56 13.41
CA THR A 623 10.19 15.46 14.53
C THR A 623 9.36 16.72 14.33
N CYS A 624 8.68 17.18 15.37
CA CYS A 624 7.89 18.39 15.37
C CYS A 624 8.32 19.32 16.50
N ARG A 625 8.34 20.63 16.20
CA ARG A 625 8.67 21.70 17.16
C ARG A 625 7.79 22.91 16.93
N ILE A 626 7.57 23.70 17.97
CA ILE A 626 6.94 25.01 17.81
C ILE A 626 7.97 26.01 17.28
N ILE A 627 7.75 26.49 16.06
CA ILE A 627 8.56 27.51 15.39
C ILE A 627 7.65 28.69 15.05
N SER A 628 8.01 29.89 15.50
CA SER A 628 7.22 31.12 15.28
C SER A 628 5.74 30.97 15.66
N GLY A 629 5.47 30.26 16.77
CA GLY A 629 4.11 30.06 17.29
C GLY A 629 3.28 28.97 16.59
N ARG A 630 3.85 28.24 15.63
CA ARG A 630 3.17 27.16 14.89
C ARG A 630 3.91 25.84 15.10
N LEU A 631 3.19 24.72 15.17
CA LEU A 631 3.79 23.40 15.19
C LEU A 631 4.23 23.03 13.78
N THR A 632 5.53 22.92 13.58
CA THR A 632 6.14 22.51 12.31
C THR A 632 6.73 21.14 12.49
N CYS A 633 6.41 20.22 11.59
CA CYS A 633 6.92 18.86 11.57
C CYS A 633 7.87 18.67 10.38
N ASP A 634 8.94 17.91 10.58
CA ASP A 634 9.88 17.56 9.53
C ASP A 634 9.15 16.85 8.39
N ARG A 635 9.35 17.34 7.16
CA ARG A 635 8.74 16.82 5.92
C ARG A 635 7.22 16.99 5.83
N ASP A 636 6.61 17.71 6.76
CA ASP A 636 5.23 18.18 6.64
C ASP A 636 5.22 19.56 6.00
N GLU A 637 4.54 19.69 4.86
CA GLU A 637 4.43 20.93 4.12
C GLU A 637 3.50 21.96 4.77
N ILE A 638 2.69 21.55 5.76
CA ILE A 638 1.75 22.43 6.47
C ILE A 638 2.13 22.47 7.95
N SER A 639 2.29 23.68 8.48
CA SER A 639 2.42 23.90 9.92
C SER A 639 1.06 24.11 10.56
N TYR A 640 0.89 23.65 11.80
CA TYR A 640 -0.37 23.74 12.54
C TYR A 640 -0.39 24.97 13.43
N GLY A 641 -1.47 25.74 13.35
CA GLY A 641 -1.81 26.73 14.39
C GLY A 641 -2.30 26.02 15.65
N LYS A 642 -2.60 26.80 16.70
CA LYS A 642 -3.28 26.27 17.89
C LYS A 642 -4.69 25.79 17.50
N PRO A 643 -5.03 24.50 17.68
CA PRO A 643 -6.37 24.01 17.36
C PRO A 643 -7.41 24.55 18.33
N THR A 644 -8.62 24.78 17.82
CA THR A 644 -9.81 25.07 18.64
C THR A 644 -10.44 23.79 19.20
N ALA A 645 -11.44 23.93 20.09
CA ALA A 645 -12.20 22.78 20.55
C ALA A 645 -12.99 22.10 19.42
N SER A 646 -13.50 22.87 18.46
CA SER A 646 -14.17 22.34 17.26
C SER A 646 -13.20 21.53 16.41
N ASP A 647 -11.99 22.06 16.18
CA ASP A 647 -10.94 21.36 15.43
C ASP A 647 -10.62 20.01 16.10
N ILE A 648 -10.43 19.99 17.42
CA ILE A 648 -10.07 18.77 18.16
C ILE A 648 -11.21 17.75 18.15
N PHE A 649 -12.45 18.15 18.44
CA PHE A 649 -13.55 17.19 18.49
C PHE A 649 -13.92 16.64 17.10
N GLY A 650 -13.85 17.46 16.05
CA GLY A 650 -14.23 17.07 14.69
C GLY A 650 -13.09 16.44 13.87
N CYS A 651 -11.84 16.82 14.12
CA CYS A 651 -10.67 16.42 13.34
C CYS A 651 -10.70 16.76 11.83
N ASP A 652 -11.59 17.66 11.41
CA ASP A 652 -11.89 17.96 10.01
C ASP A 652 -12.02 19.46 9.71
N SER A 653 -11.78 20.31 10.71
CA SER A 653 -11.93 21.77 10.64
C SER A 653 -10.69 22.49 11.17
N GLY A 654 -10.60 23.80 10.85
CA GLY A 654 -9.50 24.66 11.27
C GLY A 654 -8.14 24.09 10.88
N VAL A 655 -7.28 23.81 11.86
CA VAL A 655 -5.93 23.28 11.60
C VAL A 655 -5.91 21.81 11.18
N PHE A 656 -7.02 21.10 11.29
CA PHE A 656 -7.18 19.71 10.84
C PHE A 656 -8.07 19.60 9.58
N ALA A 657 -8.48 20.73 9.00
CA ALA A 657 -9.21 20.75 7.73
C ALA A 657 -8.39 20.15 6.60
N LEU A 658 -9.08 19.50 5.65
CA LEU A 658 -8.44 19.03 4.42
C LEU A 658 -7.94 20.23 3.60
N PRO A 659 -6.65 20.28 3.23
CA PRO A 659 -6.13 21.37 2.42
C PRO A 659 -6.72 21.31 0.99
N PRO A 660 -7.08 22.46 0.38
CA PRO A 660 -7.70 22.50 -0.95
C PRO A 660 -6.84 21.91 -2.09
N ALA A 661 -5.52 21.94 -1.94
CA ALA A 661 -4.57 21.44 -2.93
C ALA A 661 -4.23 19.94 -2.77
N GLY A 662 -4.91 19.24 -1.85
CA GLY A 662 -4.50 17.90 -1.39
C GLY A 662 -3.41 17.96 -0.32
N GLU A 663 -3.13 16.82 0.30
CA GLU A 663 -2.17 16.67 1.41
C GLU A 663 -1.13 15.59 1.08
N SER A 664 0.11 15.75 1.55
CA SER A 664 1.12 14.70 1.52
C SER A 664 0.80 13.57 2.51
N HIS A 665 1.47 12.42 2.36
CA HIS A 665 1.36 11.32 3.33
C HIS A 665 1.86 11.70 4.72
N VAL A 666 2.85 12.58 4.80
CA VAL A 666 3.37 13.05 6.09
C VAL A 666 2.30 13.92 6.74
N HIS A 667 1.77 14.92 6.03
CA HIS A 667 0.72 15.78 6.57
C HIS A 667 -0.51 14.98 7.00
N LYS A 668 -0.98 14.07 6.13
CA LYS A 668 -2.10 13.16 6.43
C LYS A 668 -1.84 12.35 7.71
N ALA A 669 -0.65 11.79 7.85
CA ALA A 669 -0.29 11.04 9.05
C ALA A 669 -0.22 11.96 10.27
N VAL A 670 0.52 13.07 10.21
CA VAL A 670 0.69 14.03 11.31
C VAL A 670 -0.65 14.54 11.80
N ARG A 671 -1.52 14.98 10.88
CA ARG A 671 -2.89 15.45 11.17
C ARG A 671 -3.69 14.43 11.97
N ALA A 672 -3.72 13.18 11.52
CA ALA A 672 -4.43 12.11 12.22
C ALA A 672 -3.87 11.83 13.62
N ARG A 673 -2.54 11.73 13.76
CA ARG A 673 -1.89 11.46 15.07
C ARG A 673 -2.06 12.62 16.04
N LEU A 674 -1.94 13.86 15.57
CA LEU A 674 -2.17 15.04 16.40
C LEU A 674 -3.60 15.10 16.90
N CYS A 675 -4.59 14.90 16.03
CA CYS A 675 -5.99 14.93 16.48
C CYS A 675 -6.29 13.81 17.49
N ALA A 676 -5.80 12.59 17.25
CA ALA A 676 -5.95 11.47 18.19
C ALA A 676 -5.25 11.76 19.53
N ALA A 677 -4.06 12.36 19.50
CA ALA A 677 -3.30 12.70 20.70
C ALA A 677 -3.97 13.79 21.54
N PHE A 678 -4.62 14.77 20.91
CA PHE A 678 -5.46 15.74 21.62
C PHE A 678 -6.68 15.08 22.24
N ASN A 679 -7.48 14.33 21.47
CA ASN A 679 -8.68 13.66 21.97
C ASN A 679 -8.37 12.74 23.17
N ARG A 680 -7.29 11.96 23.07
CA ARG A 680 -6.84 11.04 24.14
C ARG A 680 -5.99 11.73 25.22
N ALA A 681 -5.72 13.01 25.07
CA ALA A 681 -4.93 13.84 25.98
C ALA A 681 -3.56 13.25 26.34
N THR A 682 -2.86 12.75 25.32
CA THR A 682 -1.58 12.05 25.50
C THR A 682 -0.37 12.96 25.35
N LEU A 683 -0.52 14.20 24.86
CA LEU A 683 0.60 15.07 24.48
C LEU A 683 1.46 15.55 25.66
N LEU A 684 0.92 15.65 26.87
CA LEU A 684 1.62 16.23 28.03
C LEU A 684 1.99 15.20 29.11
N ILE A 685 1.68 13.92 28.89
CA ILE A 685 1.98 12.85 29.86
C ILE A 685 3.31 12.16 29.56
N ALA A 686 3.84 11.38 30.51
CA ALA A 686 5.07 10.63 30.32
C ALA A 686 4.98 9.63 29.15
N GLY A 687 5.85 9.79 28.16
CA GLY A 687 5.85 9.06 26.88
C GLY A 687 5.04 9.76 25.77
N GLY A 688 4.36 10.86 26.10
CA GLY A 688 3.54 11.67 25.20
C GLY A 688 4.31 12.51 24.19
N ASN A 689 5.62 12.61 24.34
CA ASN A 689 6.50 13.22 23.36
C ASN A 689 6.68 12.34 22.11
N VAL A 690 6.14 11.12 22.09
CA VAL A 690 5.99 10.29 20.90
C VAL A 690 4.50 10.03 20.65
N GLN A 691 4.00 10.21 19.44
CA GLN A 691 2.58 10.04 19.12
C GLN A 691 2.34 9.20 17.86
N PRO A 692 1.53 8.13 17.94
CA PRO A 692 1.07 7.50 19.18
C PRO A 692 2.25 6.82 19.89
N GLY A 693 2.48 7.11 21.17
CA GLY A 693 3.59 6.54 21.95
C GLY A 693 3.18 5.91 23.28
N VAL A 694 1.90 5.99 23.65
CA VAL A 694 1.36 5.47 24.90
C VAL A 694 0.16 4.57 24.63
N GLY A 695 0.02 3.49 25.40
CA GLY A 695 -1.07 2.53 25.25
C GLY A 695 -2.38 2.95 25.94
N LEU A 696 -3.42 2.14 25.75
CA LEU A 696 -4.80 2.39 26.20
C LEU A 696 -4.93 2.79 27.69
N GLY A 697 -4.09 2.19 28.55
CA GLY A 697 -4.11 2.49 29.99
C GLY A 697 -3.75 3.93 30.35
N LYS A 698 -3.20 4.71 29.41
CA LYS A 698 -2.82 6.11 29.60
C LYS A 698 -3.76 7.12 28.93
N TYR A 699 -4.72 6.66 28.12
CA TYR A 699 -5.65 7.56 27.44
C TYR A 699 -6.59 8.24 28.43
N TYR A 700 -6.87 9.52 28.20
CA TYR A 700 -7.81 10.33 28.97
C TYR A 700 -7.46 10.47 30.47
N MET A 701 -6.19 10.26 30.83
CA MET A 701 -5.69 10.42 32.20
C MET A 701 -5.37 11.87 32.58
N HIS A 702 -5.22 12.75 31.59
CA HIS A 702 -5.04 14.18 31.83
C HIS A 702 -6.35 14.83 32.30
N PHE A 703 -6.27 15.96 33.00
CA PHE A 703 -7.46 16.64 33.54
C PHE A 703 -8.35 17.29 32.46
N VAL A 704 -7.81 17.47 31.25
CA VAL A 704 -8.56 17.80 30.02
C VAL A 704 -8.45 16.63 29.06
N GLY A 705 -9.58 16.18 28.51
CA GLY A 705 -9.70 15.02 27.62
C GLY A 705 -11.01 15.02 26.84
N ASN A 706 -11.11 14.22 25.78
CA ASN A 706 -12.41 13.84 25.21
C ASN A 706 -13.06 12.78 26.12
N PHE A 707 -13.76 13.25 27.16
CA PHE A 707 -14.38 12.37 28.15
C PHE A 707 -15.62 11.65 27.62
N TYR A 708 -16.24 12.17 26.56
CA TYR A 708 -17.25 11.43 25.78
C TYR A 708 -16.63 10.14 25.24
N ALA A 709 -15.52 10.22 24.50
CA ALA A 709 -14.84 9.05 23.95
C ALA A 709 -14.41 8.05 25.03
N ARG A 710 -13.88 8.53 26.17
CA ARG A 710 -13.58 7.69 27.32
C ARG A 710 -14.80 6.90 27.82
N ALA A 711 -15.94 7.55 27.91
CA ALA A 711 -17.18 6.93 28.39
C ALA A 711 -17.75 5.92 27.38
N VAL A 712 -17.68 6.24 26.08
CA VAL A 712 -18.06 5.32 24.99
C VAL A 712 -17.22 4.05 25.07
N HIS A 713 -15.89 4.15 25.04
CA HIS A 713 -15.01 2.98 25.13
C HIS A 713 -15.22 2.15 26.42
N ALA A 714 -15.64 2.77 27.53
CA ALA A 714 -15.97 2.05 28.77
C ALA A 714 -17.33 1.32 28.71
N ALA A 715 -18.26 1.82 27.91
CA ALA A 715 -19.59 1.24 27.70
C ALA A 715 -19.58 0.06 26.71
N GLU A 716 -18.60 0.01 25.80
CA GLU A 716 -18.40 -1.11 24.87
C GLU A 716 -17.83 -2.35 25.58
N ILE A 717 -18.26 -3.56 25.18
CA ILE A 717 -17.85 -4.81 25.82
C ILE A 717 -16.36 -5.11 25.59
N ASP A 718 -15.89 -4.91 24.37
CA ASP A 718 -14.50 -5.10 23.96
C ASP A 718 -13.69 -3.78 23.94
N ARG A 719 -14.32 -2.69 24.39
CA ARG A 719 -13.78 -1.32 24.39
C ARG A 719 -13.44 -0.77 23.00
N LYS A 720 -14.11 -1.28 21.95
CA LYS A 720 -13.90 -0.87 20.56
C LYS A 720 -15.09 -0.11 19.98
N GLY A 721 -14.80 0.82 19.08
CA GLY A 721 -15.75 1.65 18.34
C GLY A 721 -15.14 3.03 18.07
N TYR A 722 -15.44 3.63 16.92
CA TYR A 722 -14.98 4.97 16.57
C TYR A 722 -15.69 6.02 17.40
N ALA A 723 -15.08 6.53 18.47
CA ALA A 723 -15.68 7.60 19.29
C ALA A 723 -15.29 9.02 18.84
N PHE A 724 -14.35 9.13 17.89
CA PHE A 724 -13.94 10.34 17.17
C PHE A 724 -13.22 9.92 15.88
N ALA A 725 -13.10 10.81 14.88
CA ALA A 725 -12.75 10.43 13.50
C ALA A 725 -11.43 9.66 13.29
N TYR A 726 -10.44 9.82 14.18
CA TYR A 726 -9.11 9.16 14.09
C TYR A 726 -8.84 8.19 15.24
N ASP A 727 -9.87 7.52 15.75
CA ASP A 727 -9.76 6.52 16.82
C ASP A 727 -9.01 5.25 16.38
N ASP A 728 -8.76 5.10 15.08
CA ASP A 728 -7.95 4.04 14.48
C ASP A 728 -6.45 4.21 14.65
N VAL A 729 -6.00 5.43 14.97
CA VAL A 729 -4.61 5.66 15.39
C VAL A 729 -4.36 4.80 16.63
N SER A 730 -3.32 3.98 16.62
CA SER A 730 -2.91 3.13 17.74
C SER A 730 -1.40 2.99 17.71
N THR A 731 -0.73 2.72 18.84
CA THR A 731 0.73 2.47 18.87
C THR A 731 1.11 1.29 17.96
N THR A 732 2.34 1.23 17.47
CA THR A 732 2.83 0.05 16.70
C THR A 732 2.60 -1.24 17.50
N GLY A 733 1.88 -2.21 16.92
CA GLY A 733 1.51 -3.47 17.59
C GLY A 733 0.54 -3.32 18.77
N GLY A 734 -0.04 -2.14 18.97
CA GLY A 734 -1.00 -1.85 20.02
C GLY A 734 -2.40 -2.35 19.72
N VAL A 735 -3.25 -2.36 20.76
CA VAL A 735 -4.67 -2.68 20.60
C VAL A 735 -5.37 -1.51 19.90
N GLN A 736 -5.97 -1.81 18.76
CA GLN A 736 -6.73 -0.84 17.98
C GLN A 736 -8.14 -0.68 18.58
N GLN A 737 -8.52 0.57 18.86
CA GLN A 737 -9.77 0.92 19.55
C GLN A 737 -10.94 1.27 18.62
N SER A 738 -10.71 1.56 17.35
CA SER A 738 -11.81 1.90 16.44
C SER A 738 -12.73 0.72 16.14
N GLY A 739 -12.21 -0.52 16.25
CA GLY A 739 -13.00 -1.70 15.92
C GLY A 739 -13.42 -1.71 14.46
N MET A 740 -12.47 -1.59 13.54
CA MET A 740 -12.74 -1.79 12.11
C MET A 740 -12.58 -3.26 11.74
N LEU A 741 -13.55 -3.84 11.02
CA LEU A 741 -13.45 -5.15 10.37
C LEU A 741 -13.05 -4.95 8.91
N VAL A 742 -12.06 -5.72 8.45
CA VAL A 742 -11.54 -5.64 7.09
C VAL A 742 -11.37 -7.02 6.49
N ASP A 743 -11.80 -7.16 5.23
CA ASP A 743 -11.36 -8.23 4.33
C ASP A 743 -11.26 -7.71 2.90
N THR A 744 -10.06 -7.74 2.35
CA THR A 744 -9.75 -7.29 0.98
C THR A 744 -9.90 -8.41 -0.06
N ASN A 745 -10.23 -9.64 0.36
CA ASN A 745 -10.27 -10.84 -0.49
C ASN A 745 -11.69 -11.27 -0.87
N GLY A 746 -12.68 -10.38 -0.75
CA GLY A 746 -14.09 -10.71 -1.02
C GLY A 746 -14.74 -11.47 0.14
N PRO A 747 -15.15 -10.78 1.21
CA PRO A 747 -15.77 -11.44 2.34
C PRO A 747 -17.10 -12.07 1.93
N LYS A 748 -17.45 -13.15 2.61
CA LYS A 748 -18.67 -13.91 2.33
C LYS A 748 -19.90 -13.20 2.86
N LYS A 749 -19.79 -12.55 4.03
CA LYS A 749 -20.95 -12.02 4.75
C LYS A 749 -20.57 -10.98 5.81
N LEU A 750 -21.35 -9.90 5.88
CA LEU A 750 -21.37 -8.95 6.99
C LEU A 750 -22.63 -9.20 7.84
N THR A 751 -22.46 -9.28 9.15
CA THR A 751 -23.54 -9.58 10.11
C THR A 751 -23.66 -8.46 11.15
N PRO A 752 -24.44 -7.40 10.89
CA PRO A 752 -24.81 -6.41 11.89
C PRO A 752 -25.74 -7.01 12.94
N ILE A 753 -25.60 -6.60 14.19
CA ILE A 753 -26.38 -7.08 15.34
C ILE A 753 -26.94 -5.87 16.07
N VAL A 754 -28.24 -5.87 16.39
CA VAL A 754 -28.91 -4.82 17.16
C VAL A 754 -29.47 -5.38 18.45
N GLY A 755 -29.42 -4.61 19.55
CA GLY A 755 -30.03 -4.98 20.82
C GLY A 755 -29.11 -5.69 21.82
N GLY A 756 -27.79 -5.61 21.62
CA GLY A 756 -26.79 -6.16 22.55
C GLY A 756 -26.30 -7.57 22.20
N TRP A 757 -25.13 -7.92 22.75
CA TRP A 757 -24.49 -9.22 22.54
C TRP A 757 -24.93 -10.20 23.63
N SER A 758 -25.85 -11.11 23.34
CA SER A 758 -26.02 -12.33 24.13
C SER A 758 -25.00 -13.35 23.62
N THR A 759 -24.15 -13.87 24.51
CA THR A 759 -23.43 -15.11 24.19
C THR A 759 -24.47 -16.18 23.88
N PRO A 760 -24.34 -16.95 22.78
CA PRO A 760 -25.12 -18.17 22.64
C PRO A 760 -24.89 -18.99 23.91
N THR A 761 -25.96 -19.31 24.63
CA THR A 761 -25.88 -20.30 25.70
C THR A 761 -25.31 -21.58 25.08
N PRO A 762 -24.26 -22.16 25.67
CA PRO A 762 -23.52 -23.28 25.08
C PRO A 762 -24.39 -24.50 24.79
#